data_AF-A0A6A4VRS6-F1
#
_entry.id   AF-A0A6A4VRS6-F1
#
_cell.length_a   1.000
_cell.length_b   1.000
_cell.length_c   1.000
_cell.angle_alpha   90.00
_cell.angle_beta   90.00
_cell.angle_gamma   90.00
#
_symmetry.space_group_name_H-M   'P 1'
#
loop_
_entity.id
_entity.type
_entity.pdbx_description
1 polymer ?
#
loop_
_entity_poly.entity_id
_entity_poly.type
_entity_poly.pdbx_seq_one_letter_code
_entity_poly.pdbx_strand_id
1 'polypeptide(L)'
;MPLGCQLRVAGVYAASLTALCCLLLLYCELAHHYLVLTQCRWPEPLPGADPGLRVMVVSDPHLLGSRHGHWFDRLRREWQMHRSYVSAVGLLRPQLVLFLGDLYDEGKWSEPAEFRETAARFERLFPVSEDMQRLVVAGNHDIGFHYRYGVFRGAHQRLWRRFDVVHNTSGVQLVSVSERVHLVLVNSVAMERDGCRLCAAAEKQLSAVAETLRCSRSPNKACDGVQRIPYSRPILVQHYPLYRRSDSHCRGPDSAPLSERSAPFRPGWECLSQEASQVLLSRLRPRLVLSGHTHHFCRTEHRLGPAPADGAGGASAAVSEGQEAVTEYSVPSFSWRNRNNPSFLMLRLSADRHSVQKCWMAEERTVIALYLVGVPAALVLSFIVTARRKELNPEQNSEPEQEQELREACGVFGVVAAKPWPTQLSVAHTIYMGLLAIQHRGQESAGIVTSDGSDAEFFQQRGVGLVSSVFSGEQLARLPGSLGLGHTRYSTVGASDSRHCQPFIVHSKHGLVALAHNGELINAARLRREVLDRGVGLSTTSDSELIMQLLSLAPPCGEPNGADWPARIRHLIRATPTSYSIAVLYKDRLFAARDPYGNRPLCLGELREVSAGTGGAQNGVHSSPLGYVVSSESCAFQSVGAAFLRDVEPGEIVEVTSSGVRSIDVVPRRGDDPPAFCIFEYVYFSRPDSWIEGQMVYSVRERCGAQLAREKPVPADIVSTVPESATPAALGFARQSGLPYVEVFCKNRYVGRTFIQPDQRARALGVSKKFGVLRGNVEGRRVVIVDDSIVRGTTVGPIVKLLKENGAAEVHIRVASPPISHPCYMGINIPTRKELFANRVPSEQRAAAVGADSLEHLSVEGLKAAVRQGLKRPERSGQCVACLTGDYPVELDW
;
A
#
# COMPACT_ATOMS: atom_id res chain seq x y z
N MET A 1 23.50 31.94 5.88
CA MET A 1 22.12 32.45 6.08
C MET A 1 21.41 31.60 7.14
N PRO A 2 20.62 32.18 8.05
CA PRO A 2 20.30 31.50 9.30
C PRO A 2 19.24 30.39 9.11
N LEU A 3 19.47 29.26 9.81
CA LEU A 3 18.63 28.05 9.97
C LEU A 3 17.11 28.33 10.09
N GLY A 4 16.73 29.51 10.57
CA GLY A 4 15.34 29.90 10.81
C GLY A 4 14.47 30.02 9.57
N CYS A 5 15.02 30.27 8.37
CA CYS A 5 14.19 30.49 7.17
C CYS A 5 13.80 29.19 6.44
N GLN A 6 14.70 28.19 6.36
CA GLN A 6 14.41 26.90 5.71
C GLN A 6 13.51 25.98 6.57
N LEU A 7 13.69 25.98 7.90
CA LEU A 7 12.76 25.33 8.85
C LEU A 7 11.35 25.89 8.75
N ARG A 8 11.21 27.20 8.47
CA ARG A 8 9.91 27.82 8.26
C ARG A 8 9.24 27.35 6.98
N VAL A 9 9.95 27.16 5.85
CA VAL A 9 9.32 26.76 4.58
C VAL A 9 8.97 25.27 4.55
N ALA A 10 9.85 24.37 5.00
CA ALA A 10 9.55 22.94 5.10
C ALA A 10 8.50 22.65 6.18
N GLY A 11 8.57 23.37 7.31
CA GLY A 11 7.53 23.37 8.33
C GLY A 11 6.20 23.87 7.79
N VAL A 12 6.20 24.90 6.91
CA VAL A 12 4.97 25.38 6.26
C VAL A 12 4.45 24.38 5.23
N TYR A 13 5.29 23.74 4.40
CA TYR A 13 4.80 22.70 3.47
C TYR A 13 4.20 21.51 4.20
N ALA A 14 4.90 20.99 5.21
CA ALA A 14 4.42 19.88 6.00
C ALA A 14 3.16 20.27 6.79
N ALA A 15 3.15 21.44 7.45
CA ALA A 15 1.98 21.94 8.15
C ALA A 15 0.81 22.23 7.20
N SER A 16 1.05 22.77 6.00
CA SER A 16 0.04 23.01 4.99
C SER A 16 -0.50 21.71 4.42
N LEU A 17 0.36 20.73 4.11
CA LEU A 17 -0.09 19.42 3.62
C LEU A 17 -0.84 18.65 4.71
N THR A 18 -0.32 18.61 5.93
CA THR A 18 -1.02 18.00 7.07
C THR A 18 -2.32 18.72 7.34
N ALA A 19 -2.35 20.05 7.34
CA ALA A 19 -3.59 20.81 7.49
C ALA A 19 -4.57 20.51 6.36
N LEU A 20 -4.13 20.46 5.10
CA LEU A 20 -5.00 20.15 3.95
C LEU A 20 -5.50 18.71 3.99
N CYS A 21 -4.68 17.74 4.37
CA CYS A 21 -5.10 16.35 4.54
C CYS A 21 -6.05 16.18 5.75
N CYS A 22 -5.78 16.86 6.86
CA CYS A 22 -6.67 16.89 8.02
C CYS A 22 -7.99 17.60 7.66
N LEU A 23 -7.95 18.70 6.91
CA LEU A 23 -9.14 19.39 6.41
C LEU A 23 -9.92 18.51 5.44
N LEU A 24 -9.24 17.76 4.57
CA LEU A 24 -9.88 16.81 3.66
C LEU A 24 -10.55 15.68 4.44
N LEU A 25 -9.87 15.10 5.44
CA LEU A 25 -10.44 14.06 6.29
C LEU A 25 -11.61 14.60 7.12
N LEU A 26 -11.46 15.78 7.74
CA LEU A 26 -12.54 16.46 8.45
C LEU A 26 -13.70 16.81 7.51
N TYR A 27 -13.41 17.16 6.25
CA TYR A 27 -14.44 17.42 5.26
C TYR A 27 -15.17 16.13 4.91
N CYS A 28 -14.47 15.08 4.48
CA CYS A 28 -15.07 13.83 4.04
C CYS A 28 -15.80 13.08 5.17
N GLU A 29 -15.21 13.00 6.37
CA GLU A 29 -15.75 12.20 7.48
C GLU A 29 -16.72 12.96 8.39
N LEU A 30 -16.79 14.30 8.27
CA LEU A 30 -17.66 15.13 9.10
C LEU A 30 -18.41 16.19 8.28
N ALA A 31 -17.72 17.18 7.71
CA ALA A 31 -18.38 18.35 7.13
C ALA A 31 -19.30 18.00 5.95
N HIS A 32 -18.91 17.04 5.13
CA HIS A 32 -19.66 16.60 3.95
C HIS A 32 -21.02 16.03 4.34
N HIS A 33 -21.09 15.22 5.40
CA HIS A 33 -22.36 14.72 5.93
C HIS A 33 -23.25 15.89 6.38
N TYR A 34 -22.70 16.86 7.12
CA TYR A 34 -23.45 18.07 7.50
C TYR A 34 -23.93 18.85 6.27
N LEU A 35 -23.07 19.08 5.28
CA LEU A 35 -23.41 19.83 4.06
C LEU A 35 -24.55 19.18 3.29
N VAL A 36 -24.49 17.86 3.07
CA VAL A 36 -25.58 17.12 2.41
C VAL A 36 -26.86 17.25 3.22
N LEU A 37 -26.79 17.09 4.54
CA LEU A 37 -27.96 17.13 5.43
C LEU A 37 -28.52 18.54 5.64
N THR A 38 -27.74 19.62 5.45
CA THR A 38 -28.28 21.01 5.52
C THR A 38 -29.29 21.32 4.42
N GLN A 39 -29.28 20.53 3.33
CA GLN A 39 -30.28 20.62 2.28
C GLN A 39 -31.63 20.06 2.72
N CYS A 40 -31.64 19.25 3.80
CA CYS A 40 -32.83 18.70 4.37
C CYS A 40 -33.51 19.73 5.25
N ARG A 41 -34.79 19.95 4.99
CA ARG A 41 -35.66 20.80 5.80
C ARG A 41 -36.82 19.96 6.27
N TRP A 42 -37.32 20.28 7.45
CA TRP A 42 -38.61 19.73 7.86
C TRP A 42 -39.68 20.22 6.88
N PRO A 43 -40.65 19.36 6.52
CA PRO A 43 -41.75 19.79 5.67
C PRO A 43 -42.50 20.94 6.34
N GLU A 44 -43.09 21.82 5.52
CA GLU A 44 -43.71 23.05 6.00
C GLU A 44 -44.75 22.78 7.10
N PRO A 45 -44.82 23.64 8.14
CA PRO A 45 -45.86 23.56 9.15
C PRO A 45 -47.23 23.68 8.48
N LEU A 46 -48.16 22.85 8.92
CA LEU A 46 -49.53 22.87 8.41
C LEU A 46 -50.20 24.19 8.84
N PRO A 47 -51.06 24.82 8.02
CA PRO A 47 -51.72 26.07 8.39
C PRO A 47 -52.54 25.89 9.68
N GLY A 48 -52.21 26.65 10.75
CA GLY A 48 -52.91 26.60 12.03
C GLY A 48 -52.06 26.36 13.29
N ALA A 49 -50.95 27.08 13.45
CA ALA A 49 -50.20 27.32 14.70
C ALA A 49 -49.60 26.14 15.50
N ASP A 50 -49.88 24.87 15.20
CA ASP A 50 -49.17 23.75 15.83
C ASP A 50 -47.90 23.41 15.01
N PRO A 51 -46.68 23.58 15.56
CA PRO A 51 -45.47 23.15 14.88
C PRO A 51 -45.49 21.63 14.57
N GLY A 52 -46.21 20.81 15.32
CA GLY A 52 -46.29 19.37 15.10
C GLY A 52 -45.00 18.63 15.46
N LEU A 53 -45.15 17.35 15.80
CA LEU A 53 -44.07 16.46 16.22
C LEU A 53 -43.13 16.17 15.05
N ARG A 54 -41.82 16.39 15.26
CA ARG A 54 -40.78 16.11 14.27
C ARG A 54 -40.29 14.67 14.40
N VAL A 55 -40.52 13.87 13.36
CA VAL A 55 -40.20 12.44 13.36
C VAL A 55 -39.23 12.09 12.25
N MET A 56 -38.13 11.43 12.60
CA MET A 56 -37.19 10.84 11.64
C MET A 56 -37.48 9.35 11.49
N VAL A 57 -37.49 8.82 10.27
CA VAL A 57 -37.82 7.42 9.98
C VAL A 57 -36.69 6.78 9.22
N VAL A 58 -36.09 5.76 9.84
CA VAL A 58 -34.93 5.00 9.39
C VAL A 58 -35.38 3.57 9.10
N SER A 59 -34.90 2.98 8.01
CA SER A 59 -35.20 1.59 7.65
C SER A 59 -33.92 0.82 7.34
N ASP A 60 -33.93 -0.49 7.61
CA ASP A 60 -32.90 -1.46 7.22
C ASP A 60 -31.46 -0.97 7.42
N PRO A 61 -31.04 -0.62 8.66
CA PRO A 61 -29.65 -0.31 8.91
C PRO A 61 -28.74 -1.55 8.71
N HIS A 62 -29.27 -2.78 8.80
CA HIS A 62 -28.55 -4.02 8.48
C HIS A 62 -27.15 -4.11 9.11
N LEU A 63 -27.08 -4.07 10.44
CA LEU A 63 -25.80 -4.23 11.14
C LEU A 63 -25.20 -5.61 10.85
N LEU A 64 -23.93 -5.62 10.45
CA LEU A 64 -23.22 -6.85 10.05
C LEU A 64 -22.90 -7.74 11.23
N GLY A 65 -23.31 -9.01 11.16
CA GLY A 65 -22.96 -10.01 12.16
C GLY A 65 -21.54 -10.56 11.98
N SER A 66 -21.20 -11.56 12.78
CA SER A 66 -19.87 -12.19 12.76
C SER A 66 -19.68 -13.21 11.64
N ARG A 67 -20.75 -13.67 10.98
CA ARG A 67 -20.70 -14.82 10.06
C ARG A 67 -20.39 -14.41 8.63
N HIS A 68 -21.02 -13.36 8.11
CA HIS A 68 -20.96 -12.95 6.71
C HIS A 68 -20.42 -11.51 6.54
N GLY A 69 -20.10 -10.81 7.63
CA GLY A 69 -19.50 -9.47 7.59
C GLY A 69 -17.97 -9.48 7.61
N HIS A 70 -17.32 -8.93 6.57
CA HIS A 70 -15.88 -8.63 6.62
C HIS A 70 -15.61 -7.48 7.60
N TRP A 71 -14.55 -7.58 8.42
CA TRP A 71 -14.28 -6.61 9.50
C TRP A 71 -14.12 -5.16 9.01
N PHE A 72 -13.48 -4.96 7.85
CA PHE A 72 -13.29 -3.61 7.29
C PHE A 72 -14.57 -3.02 6.71
N ASP A 73 -15.42 -3.85 6.07
CA ASP A 73 -16.73 -3.40 5.58
C ASP A 73 -17.62 -3.03 6.76
N ARG A 74 -17.60 -3.83 7.83
CA ARG A 74 -18.27 -3.50 9.10
C ARG A 74 -17.82 -2.15 9.65
N LEU A 75 -16.51 -1.94 9.83
CA LEU A 75 -15.97 -0.69 10.36
C LEU A 75 -16.43 0.52 9.52
N ARG A 76 -16.30 0.43 8.20
CA ARG A 76 -16.59 1.54 7.29
C ARG A 76 -18.08 1.86 7.21
N ARG A 77 -18.94 0.84 7.03
CA ARG A 77 -20.40 1.03 6.89
C ARG A 77 -21.02 1.53 8.19
N GLU A 78 -20.60 0.97 9.31
CA GLU A 78 -21.08 1.43 10.63
C GLU A 78 -20.63 2.87 10.92
N TRP A 79 -19.40 3.24 10.56
CA TRP A 79 -18.94 4.62 10.66
C TRP A 79 -19.79 5.57 9.82
N GLN A 80 -20.04 5.26 8.54
CA GLN A 80 -20.87 6.09 7.66
C GLN A 80 -22.30 6.25 8.18
N MET A 81 -22.93 5.15 8.62
CA MET A 81 -24.26 5.19 9.22
C MET A 81 -24.29 6.04 10.49
N HIS A 82 -23.33 5.82 11.40
CA HIS A 82 -23.22 6.56 12.64
C HIS A 82 -23.00 8.05 12.40
N ARG A 83 -22.10 8.42 11.47
CA ARG A 83 -21.84 9.82 11.11
C ARG A 83 -23.07 10.49 10.48
N SER A 84 -23.73 9.84 9.54
CA SER A 84 -24.97 10.38 8.95
C SER A 84 -26.07 10.52 9.99
N TYR A 85 -26.26 9.53 10.86
CA TYR A 85 -27.30 9.57 11.89
C TYR A 85 -27.05 10.66 12.93
N VAL A 86 -25.86 10.71 13.52
CA VAL A 86 -25.50 11.72 14.53
C VAL A 86 -25.57 13.13 13.94
N SER A 87 -25.11 13.32 12.70
CA SER A 87 -25.21 14.62 12.02
C SER A 87 -26.67 15.01 11.77
N ALA A 88 -27.50 14.06 11.31
CA ALA A 88 -28.92 14.30 11.06
C ALA A 88 -29.66 14.63 12.35
N VAL A 89 -29.44 13.87 13.43
CA VAL A 89 -30.03 14.13 14.74
C VAL A 89 -29.58 15.49 15.29
N GLY A 90 -28.28 15.80 15.21
CA GLY A 90 -27.74 17.07 15.70
C GLY A 90 -28.28 18.30 14.97
N LEU A 91 -28.43 18.20 13.64
CA LEU A 91 -28.95 19.29 12.80
C LEU A 91 -30.46 19.42 12.86
N LEU A 92 -31.17 18.31 12.65
CA LEU A 92 -32.62 18.32 12.45
C LEU A 92 -33.38 18.26 13.78
N ARG A 93 -32.72 17.82 14.86
CA ARG A 93 -33.29 17.68 16.21
C ARG A 93 -34.69 17.05 16.20
N PRO A 94 -34.82 15.81 15.69
CA PRO A 94 -36.08 15.09 15.74
C PRO A 94 -36.47 14.84 17.21
N GLN A 95 -37.77 14.74 17.48
CA GLN A 95 -38.30 14.40 18.81
C GLN A 95 -38.56 12.89 18.92
N LEU A 96 -38.76 12.23 17.79
CA LEU A 96 -38.99 10.80 17.68
C LEU A 96 -38.18 10.23 16.51
N VAL A 97 -37.56 9.09 16.73
CA VAL A 97 -36.93 8.30 15.65
C VAL A 97 -37.60 6.93 15.56
N LEU A 98 -38.11 6.60 14.38
CA LEU A 98 -38.70 5.30 14.08
C LEU A 98 -37.70 4.45 13.30
N PHE A 99 -37.48 3.21 13.73
CA PHE A 99 -36.72 2.21 12.99
C PHE A 99 -37.66 1.13 12.45
N LEU A 100 -37.72 0.99 11.13
CA LEU A 100 -38.67 0.14 10.43
C LEU A 100 -38.16 -1.29 10.20
N GLY A 101 -37.55 -1.92 11.22
CA GLY A 101 -37.10 -3.30 11.15
C GLY A 101 -35.81 -3.52 10.38
N ASP A 102 -35.39 -4.79 10.40
CA ASP A 102 -34.13 -5.28 9.85
C ASP A 102 -32.94 -4.48 10.39
N LEU A 103 -32.91 -4.38 11.72
CA LEU A 103 -31.82 -3.74 12.45
C LEU A 103 -30.51 -4.51 12.28
N TYR A 104 -30.61 -5.83 12.27
CA TYR A 104 -29.49 -6.76 12.25
C TYR A 104 -29.54 -7.63 11.00
N ASP A 105 -28.45 -7.72 10.24
CA ASP A 105 -28.39 -8.56 9.03
C ASP A 105 -28.51 -10.06 9.38
N GLU A 106 -27.90 -10.45 10.51
CA GLU A 106 -27.78 -11.85 10.95
C GLU A 106 -28.57 -12.15 12.23
N GLY A 107 -29.53 -11.29 12.60
CA GLY A 107 -30.32 -11.43 13.82
C GLY A 107 -30.88 -12.85 13.96
N LYS A 108 -31.62 -13.32 12.97
CA LYS A 108 -32.22 -14.66 12.86
C LYS A 108 -31.24 -15.85 13.01
N TRP A 109 -29.94 -15.64 12.85
CA TRP A 109 -28.89 -16.66 12.97
C TRP A 109 -28.00 -16.50 14.20
N SER A 110 -28.06 -15.35 14.88
CA SER A 110 -27.19 -15.03 16.01
C SER A 110 -27.54 -15.85 17.24
N GLU A 111 -26.53 -16.28 18.00
CA GLU A 111 -26.73 -16.84 19.34
C GLU A 111 -27.19 -15.75 20.34
N PRO A 112 -27.81 -16.08 21.48
CA PRO A 112 -28.31 -15.07 22.43
C PRO A 112 -27.27 -14.05 22.92
N ALA A 113 -26.02 -14.47 23.11
CA ALA A 113 -24.94 -13.57 23.53
C ALA A 113 -24.55 -12.58 22.41
N GLU A 114 -24.36 -13.10 21.19
CA GLU A 114 -24.04 -12.32 19.99
C GLU A 114 -25.17 -11.33 19.65
N PHE A 115 -26.43 -11.73 19.80
CA PHE A 115 -27.58 -10.86 19.61
C PHE A 115 -27.56 -9.68 20.60
N ARG A 116 -27.25 -9.93 21.88
CA ARG A 116 -27.13 -8.86 22.90
C ARG A 116 -25.97 -7.92 22.60
N GLU A 117 -24.84 -8.44 22.14
CA GLU A 117 -23.70 -7.61 21.74
C GLU A 117 -24.03 -6.73 20.54
N THR A 118 -24.67 -7.31 19.52
CA THR A 118 -25.10 -6.59 18.31
C THR A 118 -26.15 -5.54 18.66
N ALA A 119 -27.07 -5.84 19.57
CA ALA A 119 -28.02 -4.86 20.10
C ALA A 119 -27.33 -3.71 20.85
N ALA A 120 -26.38 -4.00 21.75
CA ALA A 120 -25.59 -2.97 22.41
C ALA A 120 -24.78 -2.14 21.42
N ARG A 121 -24.38 -2.72 20.28
CA ARG A 121 -23.71 -1.99 19.18
C ARG A 121 -24.68 -1.08 18.43
N PHE A 122 -25.90 -1.53 18.16
CA PHE A 122 -26.98 -0.70 17.60
C PHE A 122 -27.23 0.54 18.45
N GLU A 123 -27.33 0.38 19.77
CA GLU A 123 -27.48 1.49 20.72
C GLU A 123 -26.36 2.53 20.61
N ARG A 124 -25.10 2.08 20.47
CA ARG A 124 -23.94 2.98 20.32
C ARG A 124 -23.91 3.69 18.97
N LEU A 125 -24.34 3.01 17.90
CA LEU A 125 -24.34 3.58 16.55
C LEU A 125 -25.49 4.58 16.35
N PHE A 126 -26.61 4.37 17.03
CA PHE A 126 -27.81 5.20 16.94
C PHE A 126 -28.18 5.79 18.31
N PRO A 127 -27.34 6.69 18.87
CA PRO A 127 -27.57 7.27 20.18
C PRO A 127 -28.78 8.20 20.17
N VAL A 128 -29.59 8.13 21.23
CA VAL A 128 -30.71 9.05 21.46
C VAL A 128 -30.44 9.96 22.65
N SER A 129 -30.83 11.23 22.54
CA SER A 129 -30.77 12.20 23.64
C SER A 129 -31.93 11.99 24.62
N GLU A 130 -31.84 12.54 25.83
CA GLU A 130 -32.91 12.42 26.85
C GLU A 130 -34.27 12.93 26.35
N ASP A 131 -34.29 13.98 25.53
CA ASP A 131 -35.52 14.57 24.94
C ASP A 131 -36.00 13.86 23.65
N MET A 132 -35.39 12.73 23.29
CA MET A 132 -35.70 12.00 22.06
C MET A 132 -36.16 10.58 22.36
N GLN A 133 -37.32 10.21 21.82
CA GLN A 133 -37.79 8.83 21.88
C GLN A 133 -37.32 8.03 20.67
N ARG A 134 -36.94 6.77 20.89
CA ARG A 134 -36.74 5.77 19.81
C ARG A 134 -37.82 4.72 19.87
N LEU A 135 -38.39 4.40 18.73
CA LEU A 135 -39.32 3.28 18.56
C LEU A 135 -38.83 2.37 17.44
N VAL A 136 -39.01 1.07 17.63
CA VAL A 136 -38.49 0.04 16.74
C VAL A 136 -39.61 -0.94 16.43
N VAL A 137 -39.69 -1.39 15.19
CA VAL A 137 -40.47 -2.59 14.80
C VAL A 137 -39.52 -3.68 14.34
N ALA A 138 -39.90 -4.94 14.48
CA ALA A 138 -39.09 -6.07 14.05
C ALA A 138 -39.21 -6.33 12.54
N GLY A 139 -38.11 -6.69 11.89
CA GLY A 139 -38.08 -7.24 10.53
C GLY A 139 -37.70 -8.72 10.48
N ASN A 140 -37.74 -9.31 9.28
CA ASN A 140 -37.50 -10.74 9.07
C ASN A 140 -36.02 -11.13 9.25
N HIS A 141 -35.07 -10.22 9.08
CA HIS A 141 -33.67 -10.46 9.44
C HIS A 141 -33.43 -10.42 10.96
N ASP A 142 -34.25 -9.67 11.70
CA ASP A 142 -34.13 -9.59 13.17
C ASP A 142 -34.62 -10.87 13.86
N ILE A 143 -35.82 -11.33 13.47
CA ILE A 143 -36.54 -12.40 14.17
C ILE A 143 -36.70 -13.68 13.33
N GLY A 144 -36.49 -13.62 12.02
CA GLY A 144 -36.68 -14.73 11.09
C GLY A 144 -37.98 -14.65 10.30
N PHE A 145 -38.03 -15.33 9.16
CA PHE A 145 -39.22 -15.39 8.28
C PHE A 145 -40.37 -16.19 8.89
N HIS A 146 -41.61 -15.82 8.54
CA HIS A 146 -42.81 -16.42 9.12
C HIS A 146 -42.91 -17.94 8.94
N TYR A 147 -42.61 -18.46 7.74
CA TYR A 147 -42.73 -19.89 7.42
C TYR A 147 -41.89 -20.80 8.35
N ARG A 148 -40.88 -20.26 9.05
CA ARG A 148 -40.07 -21.02 10.01
C ARG A 148 -40.78 -21.25 11.35
N TYR A 149 -41.90 -20.56 11.62
CA TYR A 149 -42.68 -20.73 12.83
C TYR A 149 -43.71 -21.87 12.75
N GLY A 150 -43.96 -22.40 11.56
CA GLY A 150 -44.76 -23.59 11.33
C GLY A 150 -43.94 -24.87 11.51
N VAL A 151 -44.41 -25.78 12.36
CA VAL A 151 -43.96 -27.19 12.54
C VAL A 151 -42.96 -27.49 13.69
N PHE A 152 -41.88 -26.71 13.94
CA PHE A 152 -40.92 -27.06 15.02
C PHE A 152 -41.06 -26.17 16.28
N ARG A 153 -41.76 -26.68 17.29
CA ARG A 153 -42.03 -26.01 18.59
C ARG A 153 -40.78 -25.88 19.45
N GLY A 154 -40.15 -24.69 19.48
CA GLY A 154 -39.26 -24.28 20.58
C GLY A 154 -38.15 -23.30 20.20
N ALA A 155 -37.34 -23.64 19.19
CA ALA A 155 -36.15 -22.85 18.84
C ALA A 155 -36.50 -21.44 18.31
N HIS A 156 -37.55 -21.34 17.49
CA HIS A 156 -37.97 -20.08 16.88
C HIS A 156 -38.69 -19.13 17.84
N GLN A 157 -39.31 -19.64 18.92
CA GLN A 157 -39.90 -18.82 20.00
C GLN A 157 -38.91 -17.90 20.69
N ARG A 158 -37.63 -18.27 20.66
CA ARG A 158 -36.56 -17.47 21.26
C ARG A 158 -36.23 -16.23 20.42
N LEU A 159 -36.46 -16.27 19.10
CA LEU A 159 -35.98 -15.24 18.18
C LEU A 159 -36.76 -13.92 18.29
N TRP A 160 -38.10 -13.97 18.31
CA TRP A 160 -38.89 -12.75 18.51
C TRP A 160 -38.92 -12.31 19.97
N ARG A 161 -38.99 -13.25 20.93
CA ARG A 161 -39.02 -12.90 22.36
C ARG A 161 -37.79 -12.14 22.82
N ARG A 162 -36.59 -12.52 22.35
CA ARG A 162 -35.36 -11.78 22.71
C ARG A 162 -35.35 -10.38 22.09
N PHE A 163 -35.94 -10.20 20.91
CA PHE A 163 -36.07 -8.89 20.27
C PHE A 163 -37.03 -8.02 21.09
N ASP A 164 -38.20 -8.56 21.44
CA ASP A 164 -39.18 -7.91 22.32
C ASP A 164 -38.56 -7.49 23.66
N VAL A 165 -37.75 -8.35 24.29
CA VAL A 165 -37.08 -8.03 25.55
C VAL A 165 -36.02 -6.95 25.39
N VAL A 166 -35.19 -7.02 24.34
CA VAL A 166 -34.07 -6.07 24.14
C VAL A 166 -34.57 -4.68 23.74
N HIS A 167 -35.61 -4.61 22.90
CA HIS A 167 -36.14 -3.35 22.38
C HIS A 167 -37.44 -2.89 23.05
N ASN A 168 -37.92 -3.63 24.06
CA ASN A 168 -39.18 -3.38 24.75
C ASN A 168 -40.37 -3.26 23.76
N THR A 169 -40.49 -4.22 22.85
CA THR A 169 -41.55 -4.27 21.82
C THR A 169 -42.55 -5.38 22.08
N SER A 170 -43.67 -5.36 21.37
CA SER A 170 -44.65 -6.45 21.32
C SER A 170 -45.12 -6.70 19.88
N GLY A 171 -45.93 -7.74 19.66
CA GLY A 171 -46.49 -8.06 18.34
C GLY A 171 -47.29 -6.91 17.74
N VAL A 172 -48.17 -6.29 18.54
CA VAL A 172 -48.83 -5.02 18.21
C VAL A 172 -48.82 -4.11 19.44
N GLN A 173 -48.50 -2.84 19.27
CA GLN A 173 -48.42 -1.84 20.34
C GLN A 173 -49.02 -0.50 19.91
N LEU A 174 -49.85 0.09 20.76
CA LEU A 174 -50.33 1.47 20.63
C LEU A 174 -49.42 2.39 21.45
N VAL A 175 -48.77 3.34 20.80
CA VAL A 175 -47.87 4.31 21.43
C VAL A 175 -48.40 5.72 21.20
N SER A 176 -48.71 6.44 22.28
CA SER A 176 -49.11 7.85 22.26
C SER A 176 -47.90 8.71 22.54
N VAL A 177 -47.39 9.40 21.51
CA VAL A 177 -46.16 10.24 21.63
C VAL A 177 -46.50 11.67 22.04
N SER A 178 -47.75 12.08 21.82
CA SER A 178 -48.36 13.27 22.42
C SER A 178 -49.83 12.99 22.70
N GLU A 179 -50.54 13.93 23.33
CA GLU A 179 -51.98 13.80 23.60
C GLU A 179 -52.81 13.44 22.37
N ARG A 180 -52.36 13.81 21.16
CA ARG A 180 -53.14 13.63 19.92
C ARG A 180 -52.38 12.92 18.79
N VAL A 181 -51.17 12.40 19.03
CA VAL A 181 -50.40 11.66 18.01
C VAL A 181 -50.20 10.23 18.48
N HIS A 182 -50.91 9.30 17.83
CA HIS A 182 -50.89 7.88 18.14
C HIS A 182 -50.30 7.06 17.01
N LEU A 183 -49.36 6.19 17.35
CA LEU A 183 -48.70 5.25 16.44
C LEU A 183 -49.12 3.84 16.82
N VAL A 184 -49.44 3.02 15.82
CA VAL A 184 -49.68 1.59 15.99
C VAL A 184 -48.51 0.86 15.35
N LEU A 185 -47.65 0.31 16.20
CA LEU A 185 -46.47 -0.45 15.81
C LEU A 185 -46.91 -1.89 15.62
N VAL A 186 -46.62 -2.46 14.46
CA VAL A 186 -47.01 -3.83 14.11
C VAL A 186 -45.76 -4.60 13.69
N ASN A 187 -45.51 -5.72 14.38
CA ASN A 187 -44.62 -6.75 13.88
C ASN A 187 -45.31 -7.43 12.69
N SER A 188 -44.99 -6.98 11.48
CA SER A 188 -45.63 -7.47 10.25
C SER A 188 -45.36 -8.94 9.98
N VAL A 189 -44.24 -9.49 10.47
CA VAL A 189 -43.96 -10.93 10.35
C VAL A 189 -44.98 -11.78 11.12
N ALA A 190 -45.66 -11.20 12.11
CA ALA A 190 -46.71 -11.84 12.90
C ALA A 190 -48.11 -11.73 12.28
N MET A 191 -48.26 -11.19 11.07
CA MET A 191 -49.57 -10.87 10.47
C MET A 191 -50.05 -11.89 9.43
N GLU A 192 -49.49 -13.11 9.38
CA GLU A 192 -49.91 -14.15 8.42
C GLU A 192 -51.24 -14.85 8.80
N ARG A 193 -51.69 -14.70 10.05
CA ARG A 193 -53.03 -15.15 10.50
C ARG A 193 -53.31 -16.65 10.37
N ASP A 194 -52.26 -17.46 10.46
CA ASP A 194 -52.32 -18.92 10.39
C ASP A 194 -52.53 -19.61 11.76
N GLY A 195 -52.81 -18.83 12.81
CA GLY A 195 -53.02 -19.33 14.18
C GLY A 195 -51.75 -19.74 14.91
N CYS A 196 -50.55 -19.49 14.38
CA CYS A 196 -49.31 -19.74 15.11
C CYS A 196 -49.23 -18.89 16.39
N ARG A 197 -48.38 -19.26 17.37
CA ARG A 197 -48.28 -18.54 18.65
C ARG A 197 -47.94 -17.06 18.50
N LEU A 198 -47.10 -16.72 17.52
CA LEU A 198 -46.72 -15.34 17.21
C LEU A 198 -47.91 -14.56 16.64
N CYS A 199 -48.58 -15.12 15.63
CA CYS A 199 -49.78 -14.53 15.01
C CYS A 199 -50.94 -14.37 16.01
N ALA A 200 -51.28 -15.42 16.76
CA ALA A 200 -52.38 -15.40 17.71
C ALA A 200 -52.19 -14.34 18.81
N ALA A 201 -50.96 -14.15 19.29
CA ALA A 201 -50.64 -13.10 20.25
C ALA A 201 -50.81 -11.71 19.63
N ALA A 202 -50.30 -11.51 18.41
CA ALA A 202 -50.37 -10.23 17.71
C ALA A 202 -51.82 -9.88 17.29
N GLU A 203 -52.63 -10.85 16.87
CA GLU A 203 -54.06 -10.64 16.55
C GLU A 203 -54.88 -10.26 17.78
N LYS A 204 -54.60 -10.85 18.94
CA LYS A 204 -55.22 -10.48 20.21
C LYS A 204 -54.88 -9.03 20.58
N GLN A 205 -53.60 -8.66 20.47
CA GLN A 205 -53.12 -7.29 20.72
C GLN A 205 -53.74 -6.29 19.74
N LEU A 206 -53.80 -6.62 18.44
CA LEU A 206 -54.44 -5.80 17.41
C LEU A 206 -55.92 -5.56 17.72
N SER A 207 -56.63 -6.59 18.17
CA SER A 207 -58.05 -6.48 18.53
C SER A 207 -58.26 -5.52 19.72
N ALA A 208 -57.40 -5.61 20.75
CA ALA A 208 -57.45 -4.70 21.90
C ALA A 208 -57.12 -3.24 21.52
N VAL A 209 -56.13 -3.02 20.64
CA VAL A 209 -55.79 -1.69 20.12
C VAL A 209 -56.93 -1.12 19.27
N ALA A 210 -57.51 -1.92 18.37
CA ALA A 210 -58.64 -1.51 17.55
C ALA A 210 -59.88 -1.16 18.39
N GLU A 211 -60.12 -1.91 19.46
CA GLU A 211 -61.18 -1.61 20.42
C GLU A 211 -60.95 -0.29 21.15
N THR A 212 -59.73 -0.06 21.64
CA THR A 212 -59.31 1.19 22.28
C THR A 212 -59.53 2.39 21.36
N LEU A 213 -59.10 2.31 20.09
CA LEU A 213 -59.27 3.38 19.10
C LEU A 213 -60.74 3.62 18.74
N ARG A 214 -61.52 2.55 18.53
CA ARG A 214 -62.96 2.62 18.26
C ARG A 214 -63.72 3.30 19.40
N CYS A 215 -63.46 2.86 20.63
CA CYS A 215 -64.10 3.39 21.83
C CYS A 215 -63.68 4.82 22.16
N SER A 216 -62.45 5.20 21.79
CA SER A 216 -61.99 6.58 21.90
C SER A 216 -62.63 7.50 20.85
N ARG A 217 -62.90 6.98 19.64
CA ARG A 217 -63.55 7.74 18.56
C ARG A 217 -65.03 8.01 18.79
N SER A 218 -65.76 6.99 19.25
CA SER A 218 -67.22 7.03 19.37
C SER A 218 -67.64 6.17 20.57
N PRO A 219 -67.58 6.72 21.80
CA PRO A 219 -67.90 5.98 23.01
C PRO A 219 -69.36 5.49 23.00
N ASN A 220 -69.58 4.23 23.36
CA ASN A 220 -70.91 3.65 23.56
C ASN A 220 -70.91 2.70 24.78
N LYS A 221 -72.05 2.09 25.14
CA LYS A 221 -72.15 1.17 26.29
C LYS A 221 -71.21 -0.05 26.20
N ALA A 222 -70.80 -0.46 24.99
CA ALA A 222 -69.86 -1.57 24.81
C ALA A 222 -68.39 -1.16 25.10
N CYS A 223 -68.16 0.12 25.46
CA CYS A 223 -66.84 0.68 25.77
C CYS A 223 -66.64 0.92 27.28
N ASP A 224 -67.47 0.31 28.12
CA ASP A 224 -67.33 0.36 29.57
C ASP A 224 -66.18 -0.56 30.01
N GLY A 225 -65.23 -0.03 30.79
CA GLY A 225 -64.01 -0.74 31.20
C GLY A 225 -62.85 -0.72 30.19
N VAL A 226 -63.06 -0.17 28.99
CA VAL A 226 -61.99 0.02 27.98
C VAL A 226 -61.24 1.33 28.25
N GLN A 227 -59.91 1.30 28.26
CA GLN A 227 -59.08 2.50 28.38
C GLN A 227 -59.38 3.47 27.23
N ARG A 228 -59.61 4.75 27.53
CA ARG A 228 -59.89 5.80 26.53
C ARG A 228 -58.70 6.74 26.42
N ILE A 229 -58.41 7.17 25.20
CA ILE A 229 -57.40 8.18 24.89
C ILE A 229 -58.04 9.31 24.07
N PRO A 230 -57.48 10.53 24.06
CA PRO A 230 -57.96 11.57 23.15
C PRO A 230 -57.81 11.07 21.71
N TYR A 231 -58.91 10.94 20.96
CA TYR A 231 -58.85 10.24 19.69
C TYR A 231 -58.18 11.05 18.59
N SER A 232 -57.27 10.39 17.87
CA SER A 232 -56.80 10.81 16.56
C SER A 232 -56.63 9.60 15.65
N ARG A 233 -56.68 9.80 14.32
CA ARG A 233 -56.46 8.71 13.38
C ARG A 233 -55.00 8.24 13.49
N PRO A 234 -54.75 6.94 13.73
CA PRO A 234 -53.41 6.47 14.03
C PRO A 234 -52.51 6.47 12.80
N ILE A 235 -51.21 6.38 13.03
CA ILE A 235 -50.20 6.09 12.02
C ILE A 235 -49.78 4.64 12.18
N LEU A 236 -49.87 3.86 11.11
CA LEU A 236 -49.44 2.46 11.11
C LEU A 236 -47.94 2.40 10.78
N VAL A 237 -47.18 1.75 11.65
CA VAL A 237 -45.72 1.60 11.52
C VAL A 237 -45.40 0.11 11.52
N GLN A 238 -44.79 -0.37 10.45
CA GLN A 238 -44.46 -1.78 10.26
C GLN A 238 -43.23 -1.93 9.37
N HIS A 239 -42.73 -3.16 9.20
CA HIS A 239 -41.58 -3.44 8.33
C HIS A 239 -42.02 -3.85 6.92
N TYR A 240 -42.85 -4.88 6.77
CA TYR A 240 -43.35 -5.30 5.46
C TYR A 240 -44.37 -4.30 4.91
N PRO A 241 -44.34 -3.98 3.62
CA PRO A 241 -45.38 -3.16 3.02
C PRO A 241 -46.74 -3.87 3.03
N LEU A 242 -47.80 -3.07 2.97
CA LEU A 242 -49.14 -3.58 2.70
C LEU A 242 -49.17 -4.27 1.33
N TYR A 243 -50.17 -5.12 1.14
CA TYR A 243 -50.31 -5.89 -0.09
C TYR A 243 -50.39 -4.97 -1.32
N ARG A 244 -49.47 -5.22 -2.25
CA ARG A 244 -49.44 -4.66 -3.59
C ARG A 244 -48.72 -5.63 -4.52
N ARG A 245 -49.11 -5.64 -5.80
CA ARG A 245 -48.60 -6.62 -6.77
C ARG A 245 -47.11 -6.45 -7.03
N SER A 246 -46.62 -5.21 -7.10
CA SER A 246 -45.24 -4.87 -7.44
C SER A 246 -45.02 -3.38 -7.17
N ASP A 247 -43.77 -2.92 -7.27
CA ASP A 247 -43.40 -1.50 -7.21
C ASP A 247 -43.34 -0.84 -8.61
N SER A 248 -44.01 -1.43 -9.60
CA SER A 248 -43.88 -1.03 -11.01
C SER A 248 -44.40 0.38 -11.30
N HIS A 249 -45.28 0.93 -10.45
CA HIS A 249 -45.76 2.32 -10.53
C HIS A 249 -44.81 3.31 -9.84
N CYS A 250 -43.91 2.86 -8.96
CA CYS A 250 -43.03 3.74 -8.22
C CYS A 250 -42.01 4.39 -9.19
N ARG A 251 -41.81 5.69 -9.04
CA ARG A 251 -40.92 6.51 -9.87
C ARG A 251 -40.00 7.32 -8.97
N GLY A 252 -38.81 7.61 -9.48
CA GLY A 252 -37.82 8.42 -8.79
C GLY A 252 -36.44 7.77 -8.80
N PRO A 253 -35.40 8.53 -8.42
CA PRO A 253 -34.00 8.08 -8.41
C PRO A 253 -33.70 7.03 -7.33
N ASP A 254 -34.59 6.84 -6.36
CA ASP A 254 -34.46 5.87 -5.27
C ASP A 254 -35.47 4.73 -5.27
N SER A 255 -36.35 4.70 -6.28
CA SER A 255 -37.16 3.51 -6.57
C SER A 255 -36.30 2.35 -7.01
N ALA A 256 -36.82 1.12 -6.84
CA ALA A 256 -36.15 -0.09 -7.30
C ALA A 256 -35.86 -0.03 -8.82
N PRO A 257 -34.76 -0.65 -9.29
CA PRO A 257 -34.48 -0.83 -10.71
C PRO A 257 -35.67 -1.46 -11.45
N LEU A 258 -35.79 -1.20 -12.75
CA LEU A 258 -36.91 -1.68 -13.58
C LEU A 258 -37.15 -3.20 -13.46
N SER A 259 -36.08 -4.00 -13.37
CA SER A 259 -36.15 -5.45 -13.22
C SER A 259 -36.76 -5.89 -11.89
N GLU A 260 -36.43 -5.19 -10.80
CA GLU A 260 -36.91 -5.51 -9.45
C GLU A 260 -38.30 -4.94 -9.21
N ARG A 261 -38.54 -3.66 -9.56
CA ARG A 261 -39.83 -3.03 -9.30
C ARG A 261 -40.96 -3.61 -10.14
N SER A 262 -40.66 -4.20 -11.31
CA SER A 262 -41.65 -4.86 -12.16
C SER A 262 -41.93 -6.30 -11.73
N ALA A 263 -41.10 -6.89 -10.87
CA ALA A 263 -41.30 -8.25 -10.39
C ALA A 263 -42.51 -8.31 -9.45
N PRO A 264 -43.36 -9.34 -9.57
CA PRO A 264 -44.48 -9.50 -8.66
C PRO A 264 -43.98 -9.88 -7.26
N PHE A 265 -44.51 -9.20 -6.23
CA PHE A 265 -44.25 -9.51 -4.83
C PHE A 265 -44.94 -10.81 -4.41
N ARG A 266 -44.28 -11.59 -3.56
CA ARG A 266 -44.85 -12.77 -2.93
C ARG A 266 -45.39 -12.39 -1.54
N PRO A 267 -46.69 -12.61 -1.29
CA PRO A 267 -47.26 -12.45 0.04
C PRO A 267 -46.49 -13.26 1.10
N GLY A 268 -46.22 -12.63 2.24
CA GLY A 268 -45.46 -13.18 3.37
C GLY A 268 -43.94 -13.17 3.21
N TRP A 269 -43.44 -12.69 2.07
CA TRP A 269 -42.02 -12.46 1.81
C TRP A 269 -41.76 -10.99 1.60
N GLU A 270 -42.18 -10.42 0.46
CA GLU A 270 -41.92 -9.03 0.11
C GLU A 270 -43.01 -8.06 0.59
N CYS A 271 -44.24 -8.55 0.82
CA CYS A 271 -45.36 -7.76 1.32
C CYS A 271 -46.30 -8.62 2.18
N LEU A 272 -47.18 -7.97 2.95
CA LEU A 272 -48.25 -8.67 3.67
C LEU A 272 -49.26 -9.30 2.71
N SER A 273 -49.96 -10.34 3.18
CA SER A 273 -51.12 -10.87 2.46
C SER A 273 -52.22 -9.82 2.28
N GLN A 274 -53.05 -10.03 1.26
CA GLN A 274 -54.16 -9.14 0.95
C GLN A 274 -55.14 -9.09 2.13
N GLU A 275 -55.41 -10.23 2.75
CA GLU A 275 -56.27 -10.38 3.91
C GLU A 275 -55.70 -9.65 5.13
N ALA A 276 -54.42 -9.83 5.43
CA ALA A 276 -53.77 -9.15 6.56
C ALA A 276 -53.79 -7.63 6.39
N SER A 277 -53.49 -7.16 5.19
CA SER A 277 -53.51 -5.74 4.84
C SER A 277 -54.90 -5.14 5.01
N GLN A 278 -55.95 -5.83 4.56
CA GLN A 278 -57.33 -5.40 4.74
C GLN A 278 -57.75 -5.36 6.20
N VAL A 279 -57.31 -6.32 7.03
CA VAL A 279 -57.60 -6.31 8.47
C VAL A 279 -56.98 -5.09 9.13
N LEU A 280 -55.71 -4.78 8.85
CA LEU A 280 -55.03 -3.60 9.41
C LEU A 280 -55.73 -2.31 8.99
N LEU A 281 -56.03 -2.16 7.69
CA LEU A 281 -56.69 -0.96 7.15
C LEU A 281 -58.10 -0.77 7.71
N SER A 282 -58.91 -1.84 7.75
CA SER A 282 -60.31 -1.76 8.20
C SER A 282 -60.43 -1.54 9.71
N ARG A 283 -59.59 -2.19 10.52
CA ARG A 283 -59.65 -2.11 11.99
C ARG A 283 -59.01 -0.85 12.54
N LEU A 284 -57.88 -0.42 11.98
CA LEU A 284 -57.13 0.73 12.50
C LEU A 284 -57.50 2.04 11.81
N ARG A 285 -57.97 1.99 10.55
CA ARG A 285 -58.23 3.15 9.68
C ARG A 285 -57.12 4.20 9.77
N PRO A 286 -55.86 3.81 9.49
CA PRO A 286 -54.73 4.71 9.65
C PRO A 286 -54.83 5.87 8.66
N ARG A 287 -54.24 7.01 9.04
CA ARG A 287 -54.09 8.17 8.14
C ARG A 287 -52.77 8.17 7.36
N LEU A 288 -51.83 7.33 7.76
CA LEU A 288 -50.51 7.17 7.16
C LEU A 288 -49.98 5.76 7.48
N VAL A 289 -49.31 5.13 6.52
CA VAL A 289 -48.62 3.85 6.70
C VAL A 289 -47.15 4.01 6.36
N LEU A 290 -46.27 3.47 7.21
CA LEU A 290 -44.83 3.44 7.02
C LEU A 290 -44.33 1.99 7.00
N SER A 291 -43.58 1.63 5.95
CA SER A 291 -42.95 0.33 5.74
C SER A 291 -41.51 0.47 5.26
N GLY A 292 -40.71 -0.60 5.28
CA GLY A 292 -39.25 -0.55 5.07
C GLY A 292 -38.64 -1.64 4.20
N HIS A 293 -39.28 -2.79 4.12
CA HIS A 293 -38.67 -4.05 3.65
C HIS A 293 -38.06 -4.05 2.24
N THR A 294 -38.55 -3.24 1.30
CA THR A 294 -38.09 -3.31 -0.10
C THR A 294 -36.76 -2.58 -0.34
N HIS A 295 -36.18 -1.94 0.67
CA HIS A 295 -34.97 -1.09 0.59
C HIS A 295 -35.10 0.14 -0.34
N HIS A 296 -36.23 0.31 -1.01
CA HIS A 296 -36.46 1.27 -2.07
C HIS A 296 -37.65 2.18 -1.77
N PHE A 297 -37.58 3.42 -2.25
CA PHE A 297 -38.67 4.35 -2.04
C PHE A 297 -39.84 3.99 -2.94
N CYS A 298 -41.00 3.82 -2.31
CA CYS A 298 -42.26 3.81 -3.02
C CYS A 298 -43.33 4.56 -2.22
N ARG A 299 -44.13 5.36 -2.94
CA ARG A 299 -45.37 5.95 -2.44
C ARG A 299 -46.53 5.24 -3.11
N THR A 300 -47.45 4.71 -2.31
CA THR A 300 -48.60 3.94 -2.77
C THR A 300 -49.85 4.40 -2.04
N GLU A 301 -51.01 4.39 -2.70
CA GLU A 301 -52.29 4.72 -2.07
C GLU A 301 -53.12 3.44 -1.91
N HIS A 302 -53.69 3.25 -0.72
CA HIS A 302 -54.54 2.11 -0.37
C HIS A 302 -55.95 2.58 -0.04
N ARG A 303 -56.97 1.84 -0.49
CA ARG A 303 -58.37 2.19 -0.19
C ARG A 303 -58.72 1.85 1.25
N LEU A 304 -59.43 2.76 1.93
CA LEU A 304 -60.00 2.56 3.25
C LEU A 304 -61.47 2.13 3.10
N GLY A 305 -61.72 0.81 3.03
CA GLY A 305 -63.07 0.25 2.88
C GLY A 305 -63.05 -1.24 2.52
N PRO A 306 -64.22 -1.90 2.43
CA PRO A 306 -64.30 -3.28 1.95
C PRO A 306 -63.79 -3.39 0.51
N ALA A 307 -63.03 -4.43 0.22
CA ALA A 307 -62.53 -4.69 -1.13
C ALA A 307 -63.68 -4.98 -2.11
N PRO A 308 -63.57 -4.60 -3.39
CA PRO A 308 -64.51 -5.06 -4.41
C PRO A 308 -64.48 -6.60 -4.51
N ALA A 309 -65.64 -7.21 -4.77
CA ALA A 309 -65.84 -8.67 -4.76
C ALA A 309 -64.97 -9.43 -5.79
N ASP A 310 -64.37 -8.69 -6.72
CA ASP A 310 -63.78 -9.18 -7.96
C ASP A 310 -62.27 -9.48 -7.82
N GLY A 311 -61.72 -9.45 -6.60
CA GLY A 311 -60.30 -9.78 -6.34
C GLY A 311 -59.28 -8.75 -6.84
N ALA A 312 -59.70 -7.72 -7.58
CA ALA A 312 -58.84 -6.65 -8.13
C ALA A 312 -58.37 -5.60 -7.09
N GLY A 313 -58.32 -5.96 -5.81
CA GLY A 313 -57.99 -5.08 -4.68
C GLY A 313 -56.50 -4.86 -4.44
N GLY A 314 -55.70 -4.74 -5.50
CA GLY A 314 -54.29 -4.35 -5.42
C GLY A 314 -54.13 -2.83 -5.52
N ALA A 315 -53.05 -2.29 -4.96
CA ALA A 315 -52.77 -0.86 -4.81
C ALA A 315 -52.51 -0.05 -6.11
N SER A 316 -53.21 -0.35 -7.21
CA SER A 316 -53.02 0.29 -8.53
C SER A 316 -54.30 0.64 -9.29
N ALA A 317 -55.48 0.27 -8.79
CA ALA A 317 -56.72 0.73 -9.40
C ALA A 317 -57.00 2.17 -8.91
N ALA A 318 -56.94 3.13 -9.84
CA ALA A 318 -57.19 4.56 -9.59
C ALA A 318 -58.32 4.73 -8.56
N VAL A 319 -58.03 5.44 -7.47
CA VAL A 319 -59.03 5.75 -6.46
C VAL A 319 -60.03 6.69 -7.11
N SER A 320 -61.27 6.24 -7.30
CA SER A 320 -62.34 7.05 -7.87
C SER A 320 -62.64 8.26 -6.97
N GLU A 321 -63.05 9.39 -7.56
CA GLU A 321 -63.48 10.58 -6.81
C GLU A 321 -64.50 10.21 -5.72
N GLY A 322 -64.19 10.54 -4.46
CA GLY A 322 -65.05 10.29 -3.30
C GLY A 322 -64.72 9.07 -2.42
N GLN A 323 -63.75 8.21 -2.81
CA GLN A 323 -63.30 7.10 -1.95
C GLN A 323 -62.18 7.53 -0.98
N GLU A 324 -62.32 7.16 0.29
CA GLU A 324 -61.31 7.43 1.31
C GLU A 324 -60.07 6.53 1.11
N ALA A 325 -58.88 7.11 1.08
CA ALA A 325 -57.61 6.41 0.86
C ALA A 325 -56.57 6.77 1.93
N VAL A 326 -55.57 5.92 2.08
CA VAL A 326 -54.40 6.13 2.92
C VAL A 326 -53.12 5.95 2.12
N THR A 327 -52.19 6.87 2.32
CA THR A 327 -50.87 6.80 1.71
C THR A 327 -49.95 5.89 2.52
N GLU A 328 -49.31 4.96 1.85
CA GLU A 328 -48.17 4.19 2.32
C GLU A 328 -46.87 4.74 1.74
N TYR A 329 -45.87 4.92 2.61
CA TYR A 329 -44.48 5.15 2.21
C TYR A 329 -43.62 3.95 2.60
N SER A 330 -43.05 3.28 1.60
CA SER A 330 -41.93 2.37 1.79
C SER A 330 -40.64 3.19 1.83
N VAL A 331 -39.94 3.11 2.96
CA VAL A 331 -38.76 3.91 3.29
C VAL A 331 -37.51 3.21 2.76
N PRO A 332 -36.63 3.93 2.03
CA PRO A 332 -35.34 3.42 1.62
C PRO A 332 -34.49 2.90 2.78
N SER A 333 -33.64 1.93 2.47
CA SER A 333 -32.62 1.49 3.43
C SER A 333 -31.65 2.63 3.75
N PHE A 334 -31.32 2.75 5.04
CA PHE A 334 -30.31 3.65 5.58
C PHE A 334 -28.88 3.14 5.41
N SER A 335 -28.70 1.93 4.86
CA SER A 335 -27.43 1.25 4.75
C SER A 335 -26.88 1.27 3.32
N TRP A 336 -25.61 1.66 3.16
CA TRP A 336 -24.93 1.61 1.87
C TRP A 336 -24.67 0.19 1.36
N ARG A 337 -24.86 -0.83 2.20
CA ARG A 337 -24.80 -2.24 1.79
C ARG A 337 -25.96 -2.59 0.86
N ASN A 338 -27.14 -2.02 1.11
CA ASN A 338 -28.34 -2.31 0.35
C ASN A 338 -28.44 -1.41 -0.89
N ARG A 339 -27.89 -0.18 -0.84
CA ARG A 339 -28.00 0.79 -1.93
C ARG A 339 -26.92 1.87 -1.89
N ASN A 340 -26.52 2.38 -3.06
CA ASN A 340 -25.48 3.42 -3.16
C ASN A 340 -25.96 4.84 -2.78
N ASN A 341 -27.27 5.08 -2.74
CA ASN A 341 -27.90 6.37 -2.45
C ASN A 341 -28.93 6.25 -1.29
N PRO A 342 -28.48 5.96 -0.06
CA PRO A 342 -29.38 5.83 1.08
C PRO A 342 -30.04 7.16 1.43
N SER A 343 -31.22 7.06 2.05
CA SER A 343 -32.03 8.21 2.47
C SER A 343 -32.94 7.81 3.62
N PHE A 344 -33.53 8.81 4.27
CA PHE A 344 -34.51 8.62 5.34
C PHE A 344 -35.68 9.59 5.17
N LEU A 345 -36.78 9.35 5.87
CA LEU A 345 -37.93 10.26 5.86
C LEU A 345 -37.96 11.16 7.10
N MET A 346 -38.40 12.38 6.89
CA MET A 346 -38.68 13.39 7.90
C MET A 346 -40.17 13.71 7.85
N LEU A 347 -40.85 13.57 8.97
CA LEU A 347 -42.29 13.82 9.08
C LEU A 347 -42.56 14.94 10.07
N ARG A 348 -43.57 15.75 9.76
CA ARG A 348 -44.27 16.56 10.76
C ARG A 348 -45.63 15.96 11.00
N LEU A 349 -45.93 15.64 12.26
CA LEU A 349 -47.19 15.00 12.65
C LEU A 349 -47.97 15.93 13.58
N SER A 350 -49.21 16.26 13.21
CA SER A 350 -50.19 16.91 14.09
C SER A 350 -51.28 15.90 14.49
N ALA A 351 -52.33 16.35 15.18
CA ALA A 351 -53.46 15.50 15.55
C ALA A 351 -54.16 14.84 14.34
N ASP A 352 -54.39 15.60 13.27
CA ASP A 352 -55.24 15.21 12.13
C ASP A 352 -54.47 15.11 10.81
N ARG A 353 -53.33 15.81 10.69
CA ARG A 353 -52.54 15.90 9.46
C ARG A 353 -51.11 15.40 9.61
N HIS A 354 -50.48 15.13 8.48
CA HIS A 354 -49.08 14.77 8.38
C HIS A 354 -48.47 15.39 7.11
N SER A 355 -47.18 15.67 7.15
CA SER A 355 -46.39 15.99 5.97
C SER A 355 -45.09 15.19 5.99
N VAL A 356 -44.64 14.78 4.81
CA VAL A 356 -43.50 13.88 4.62
C VAL A 356 -42.51 14.54 3.68
N GLN A 357 -41.24 14.55 4.07
CA GLN A 357 -40.15 14.99 3.23
C GLN A 357 -39.01 13.97 3.30
N LYS A 358 -38.41 13.68 2.16
CA LYS A 358 -37.25 12.80 2.06
C LYS A 358 -35.96 13.60 2.28
N CYS A 359 -35.01 13.01 2.99
CA CYS A 359 -33.66 13.55 3.17
C CYS A 359 -32.63 12.56 2.64
N TRP A 360 -31.74 13.04 1.77
CA TRP A 360 -30.65 12.24 1.21
C TRP A 360 -29.45 12.22 2.14
N MET A 361 -28.70 11.11 2.10
CA MET A 361 -27.42 10.96 2.79
C MET A 361 -26.27 11.10 1.78
N ALA A 362 -25.05 11.28 2.30
CA ALA A 362 -23.87 11.37 1.47
C ALA A 362 -23.70 10.12 0.58
N GLU A 363 -23.50 10.31 -0.73
CA GLU A 363 -23.25 9.18 -1.62
C GLU A 363 -21.84 8.63 -1.42
N GLU A 364 -21.70 7.31 -1.32
CA GLU A 364 -20.39 6.70 -1.08
C GLU A 364 -19.39 7.03 -2.19
N ARG A 365 -19.86 7.00 -3.45
CA ARG A 365 -19.02 7.28 -4.62
C ARG A 365 -18.46 8.70 -4.58
N THR A 366 -19.25 9.65 -4.08
CA THR A 366 -18.83 11.04 -3.92
C THR A 366 -17.74 11.15 -2.87
N VAL A 367 -17.87 10.50 -1.70
CA VAL A 367 -16.82 10.50 -0.68
C VAL A 367 -15.53 9.86 -1.19
N ILE A 368 -15.62 8.74 -1.92
CA ILE A 368 -14.44 8.09 -2.53
C ILE A 368 -13.79 9.04 -3.56
N ALA A 369 -14.57 9.65 -4.44
CA ALA A 369 -14.06 10.58 -5.45
C ALA A 369 -13.40 11.81 -4.81
N LEU A 370 -13.98 12.34 -3.73
CA LEU A 370 -13.40 13.44 -2.95
C LEU A 370 -12.02 13.07 -2.40
N TYR A 371 -11.81 11.85 -1.91
CA TYR A 371 -10.48 11.41 -1.50
C TYR A 371 -9.52 11.24 -2.68
N LEU A 372 -9.96 10.60 -3.77
CA LEU A 372 -9.12 10.35 -4.95
C LEU A 372 -8.67 11.63 -5.65
N VAL A 373 -9.49 12.68 -5.66
CA VAL A 373 -9.15 13.99 -6.23
C VAL A 373 -8.52 14.91 -5.20
N GLY A 374 -9.03 14.91 -3.98
CA GLY A 374 -8.62 15.81 -2.89
C GLY A 374 -7.20 15.56 -2.40
N VAL A 375 -6.73 14.30 -2.36
CA VAL A 375 -5.36 14.00 -1.95
C VAL A 375 -4.34 14.54 -2.97
N PRO A 376 -4.46 14.26 -4.29
CA PRO A 376 -3.63 14.92 -5.29
C PRO A 376 -3.76 16.45 -5.28
N ALA A 377 -4.97 17.00 -5.14
CA ALA A 377 -5.17 18.44 -5.09
C ALA A 377 -4.48 19.07 -3.87
N ALA A 378 -4.55 18.44 -2.69
CA ALA A 378 -3.85 18.89 -1.49
C ALA A 378 -2.33 18.89 -1.67
N LEU A 379 -1.77 17.90 -2.38
CA LEU A 379 -0.35 17.86 -2.73
C LEU A 379 0.03 19.02 -3.66
N VAL A 380 -0.77 19.28 -4.69
CA VAL A 380 -0.54 20.38 -5.65
C VAL A 380 -0.73 21.75 -4.98
N LEU A 381 -1.79 21.94 -4.18
CA LEU A 381 -2.06 23.18 -3.45
C LEU A 381 -0.98 23.47 -2.41
N SER A 382 -0.56 22.45 -1.65
CA SER A 382 0.57 22.62 -0.73
C SER A 382 1.82 23.06 -1.49
N PHE A 383 2.07 22.45 -2.66
CA PHE A 383 3.19 22.83 -3.53
C PHE A 383 3.09 24.27 -4.03
N ILE A 384 1.92 24.70 -4.52
CA ILE A 384 1.66 26.08 -4.99
C ILE A 384 1.82 27.10 -3.85
N VAL A 385 1.31 26.81 -2.66
CA VAL A 385 1.44 27.69 -1.47
C VAL A 385 2.92 27.86 -1.10
N THR A 386 3.72 26.80 -1.16
CA THR A 386 5.18 26.94 -1.01
C THR A 386 5.86 27.65 -2.17
N ALA A 387 5.42 27.42 -3.41
CA ALA A 387 6.02 28.01 -4.61
C ALA A 387 5.82 29.53 -4.67
N ARG A 388 4.60 30.03 -4.41
CA ARG A 388 4.31 31.47 -4.32
C ARG A 388 5.05 32.17 -3.17
N ARG A 389 5.33 31.46 -2.08
CA ARG A 389 6.13 31.99 -0.96
C ARG A 389 7.63 32.03 -1.29
N LYS A 390 8.08 31.18 -2.22
CA LYS A 390 9.43 31.20 -2.81
C LYS A 390 9.62 32.34 -3.83
N GLU A 391 8.59 32.70 -4.60
CA GLU A 391 8.65 33.84 -5.55
C GLU A 391 8.84 35.20 -4.86
N LEU A 392 8.43 35.34 -3.58
CA LEU A 392 8.62 36.55 -2.78
C LEU A 392 9.95 36.62 -2.01
N ASN A 393 10.81 35.58 -2.09
CA ASN A 393 12.13 35.57 -1.46
C ASN A 393 13.10 34.69 -2.28
N PRO A 394 13.81 35.28 -3.25
CA PRO A 394 14.62 34.54 -4.20
C PRO A 394 16.03 34.38 -3.64
N GLU A 395 16.23 33.51 -2.66
CA GLU A 395 17.59 33.02 -2.41
C GLU A 395 17.61 31.67 -1.65
N GLN A 396 18.34 30.73 -2.25
CA GLN A 396 18.92 29.51 -1.67
C GLN A 396 17.99 28.28 -1.50
N ASN A 397 17.96 27.48 -2.56
CA ASN A 397 17.46 26.10 -2.62
C ASN A 397 18.45 25.09 -1.99
N SER A 398 17.97 24.24 -1.09
CA SER A 398 18.48 22.88 -0.86
C SER A 398 17.34 22.00 -0.33
N GLU A 399 17.15 20.83 -0.94
CA GLU A 399 16.05 19.86 -0.69
C GLU A 399 16.13 19.16 0.68
N PRO A 400 15.03 18.54 1.20
CA PRO A 400 15.03 17.91 2.51
C PRO A 400 15.67 16.50 2.49
N GLU A 401 16.55 16.25 3.48
CA GLU A 401 17.32 15.01 3.65
C GLU A 401 16.44 13.76 3.78
N GLN A 402 16.54 12.87 2.79
CA GLN A 402 16.15 11.47 2.91
C GLN A 402 17.24 10.69 3.65
N GLU A 403 16.84 9.76 4.50
CA GLU A 403 17.74 8.76 5.08
C GLU A 403 18.23 7.81 3.97
N GLN A 404 19.37 8.13 3.39
CA GLN A 404 20.03 7.33 2.36
C GLN A 404 21.32 6.74 2.95
N GLU A 405 21.29 5.43 3.22
CA GLU A 405 22.49 4.57 3.25
C GLU A 405 23.29 4.75 1.95
N LEU A 406 24.59 4.43 1.95
CA LEU A 406 25.38 4.39 0.71
C LEU A 406 24.70 3.48 -0.30
N ARG A 407 24.51 3.97 -1.53
CA ARG A 407 23.82 3.23 -2.59
C ARG A 407 24.67 3.24 -3.86
N GLU A 408 24.94 2.05 -4.40
CA GLU A 408 25.67 1.83 -5.65
C GLU A 408 24.78 0.99 -6.57
N ALA A 409 24.92 1.22 -7.87
CA ALA A 409 23.73 1.54 -8.63
C ALA A 409 23.18 0.43 -9.50
N CYS A 410 23.94 -0.60 -9.86
CA CYS A 410 23.49 -1.56 -10.87
C CYS A 410 24.25 -2.90 -10.75
N GLY A 411 23.62 -3.99 -11.17
CA GLY A 411 24.25 -5.29 -11.37
C GLY A 411 24.09 -5.73 -12.81
N VAL A 412 25.16 -6.21 -13.43
CA VAL A 412 25.16 -6.77 -14.80
C VAL A 412 25.36 -8.27 -14.71
N PHE A 413 24.60 -9.03 -15.50
CA PHE A 413 24.79 -10.47 -15.70
C PHE A 413 24.61 -10.82 -17.18
N GLY A 414 25.45 -11.68 -17.73
CA GLY A 414 25.38 -12.10 -19.13
C GLY A 414 25.72 -13.58 -19.28
N VAL A 415 25.11 -14.22 -20.27
CA VAL A 415 25.28 -15.65 -20.54
C VAL A 415 25.45 -15.86 -22.04
N VAL A 416 26.41 -16.70 -22.43
CA VAL A 416 26.57 -17.22 -23.79
C VAL A 416 26.63 -18.74 -23.73
N ALA A 417 25.73 -19.40 -24.46
CA ALA A 417 25.65 -20.84 -24.53
C ALA A 417 26.78 -21.47 -25.35
N ALA A 418 27.31 -22.61 -24.90
CA ALA A 418 27.98 -23.53 -25.79
C ALA A 418 26.97 -24.13 -26.79
N LYS A 419 27.44 -24.55 -27.96
CA LYS A 419 26.60 -25.13 -29.02
C LYS A 419 26.91 -26.62 -29.18
N PRO A 420 25.94 -27.54 -29.01
CA PRO A 420 24.56 -27.32 -28.54
C PRO A 420 24.50 -26.99 -27.04
N TRP A 421 23.42 -26.33 -26.60
CA TRP A 421 23.22 -26.01 -25.17
C TRP A 421 22.87 -27.29 -24.40
N PRO A 422 23.73 -27.74 -23.47
CA PRO A 422 23.69 -29.11 -22.95
C PRO A 422 22.79 -29.27 -21.70
N THR A 423 21.92 -28.30 -21.41
CA THR A 423 21.07 -28.30 -20.22
C THR A 423 19.60 -27.98 -20.54
N GLN A 424 18.69 -28.48 -19.69
CA GLN A 424 17.25 -28.20 -19.77
C GLN A 424 16.90 -26.79 -19.25
N LEU A 425 17.81 -26.13 -18.51
CA LEU A 425 17.62 -24.76 -18.04
C LEU A 425 17.81 -23.78 -19.19
N SER A 426 16.83 -22.90 -19.44
CA SER A 426 16.99 -21.87 -20.48
C SER A 426 18.03 -20.82 -20.08
N VAL A 427 18.58 -20.13 -21.08
CA VAL A 427 19.50 -18.99 -20.87
C VAL A 427 18.83 -17.90 -20.03
N ALA A 428 17.55 -17.58 -20.29
CA ALA A 428 16.79 -16.64 -19.49
C ALA A 428 16.69 -17.04 -18.01
N HIS A 429 16.45 -18.33 -17.72
CA HIS A 429 16.40 -18.81 -16.35
C HIS A 429 17.76 -18.72 -15.65
N THR A 430 18.84 -19.00 -16.39
CA THR A 430 20.22 -18.86 -15.88
C THR A 430 20.52 -17.39 -15.54
N ILE A 431 20.13 -16.45 -16.41
CA ILE A 431 20.26 -15.01 -16.16
C ILE A 431 19.43 -14.60 -14.94
N TYR A 432 18.19 -15.07 -14.83
CA TYR A 432 17.32 -14.80 -13.68
C TYR A 432 17.97 -15.21 -12.35
N MET A 433 18.54 -16.42 -12.27
CA MET A 433 19.26 -16.91 -11.08
C MET A 433 20.51 -16.07 -10.78
N GLY A 434 21.25 -15.69 -11.81
CA GLY A 434 22.39 -14.78 -11.70
C GLY A 434 22.00 -13.41 -11.13
N LEU A 435 20.93 -12.81 -11.64
CA LEU A 435 20.41 -11.51 -11.17
C LEU A 435 19.88 -11.58 -9.74
N LEU A 436 19.22 -12.67 -9.34
CA LEU A 436 18.82 -12.88 -7.95
C LEU A 436 20.03 -12.87 -7.01
N ALA A 437 21.15 -13.48 -7.42
CA ALA A 437 22.36 -13.52 -6.62
C ALA A 437 23.02 -12.15 -6.44
N ILE A 438 22.85 -11.22 -7.39
CA ILE A 438 23.35 -9.84 -7.31
C ILE A 438 22.23 -8.81 -7.08
N GLN A 439 21.09 -9.22 -6.54
CA GLN A 439 19.94 -8.34 -6.24
C GLN A 439 20.31 -7.24 -5.23
N HIS A 440 21.32 -7.44 -4.38
CA HIS A 440 21.79 -6.42 -3.44
C HIS A 440 22.35 -5.18 -4.15
N ARG A 441 22.81 -5.30 -5.41
CA ARG A 441 23.29 -4.17 -6.23
C ARG A 441 22.18 -3.27 -6.77
N GLY A 442 20.91 -3.71 -6.76
CA GLY A 442 19.82 -2.91 -7.31
C GLY A 442 18.47 -3.57 -7.08
N GLN A 443 17.52 -2.87 -6.49
CA GLN A 443 16.20 -3.39 -6.13
C GLN A 443 15.04 -2.57 -6.72
N GLU A 444 15.35 -1.59 -7.58
CA GLU A 444 14.36 -0.66 -8.12
C GLU A 444 13.79 -1.11 -9.46
N SER A 445 14.59 -1.81 -10.27
CA SER A 445 14.10 -2.47 -11.47
C SER A 445 14.99 -3.64 -11.86
N ALA A 446 14.44 -4.53 -12.66
CA ALA A 446 15.18 -5.62 -13.29
C ALA A 446 14.78 -5.76 -14.76
N GLY A 447 15.67 -6.34 -15.56
CA GLY A 447 15.41 -6.63 -16.97
C GLY A 447 16.28 -7.76 -17.51
N ILE A 448 15.74 -8.52 -18.46
CA ILE A 448 16.43 -9.58 -19.19
C ILE A 448 16.13 -9.39 -20.68
N VAL A 449 17.17 -9.54 -21.51
CA VAL A 449 17.08 -9.65 -22.95
C VAL A 449 17.77 -10.94 -23.39
N THR A 450 17.17 -11.68 -24.31
CA THR A 450 17.75 -12.87 -24.93
C THR A 450 17.71 -12.78 -26.46
N SER A 451 18.63 -13.51 -27.10
CA SER A 451 18.74 -13.65 -28.55
C SER A 451 19.13 -15.07 -28.90
N ASP A 452 18.81 -15.51 -30.11
CA ASP A 452 19.28 -16.76 -30.70
C ASP A 452 20.61 -16.60 -31.47
N GLY A 453 21.11 -15.37 -31.59
CA GLY A 453 22.29 -15.00 -32.36
C GLY A 453 21.97 -14.43 -33.75
N SER A 454 20.69 -14.35 -34.12
CA SER A 454 20.22 -13.72 -35.35
C SER A 454 20.02 -12.21 -35.18
N ASP A 455 20.03 -11.48 -36.30
CA ASP A 455 19.69 -10.05 -36.34
C ASP A 455 18.17 -9.79 -36.35
N ALA A 456 17.34 -10.85 -36.35
CA ALA A 456 15.91 -10.72 -36.63
C ALA A 456 15.10 -10.20 -35.44
N GLU A 457 15.35 -10.72 -34.23
CA GLU A 457 14.55 -10.39 -33.05
C GLU A 457 15.30 -10.60 -31.74
N PHE A 458 15.14 -9.66 -30.80
CA PHE A 458 15.53 -9.81 -29.40
C PHE A 458 14.28 -9.93 -28.54
N PHE A 459 14.28 -10.88 -27.61
CA PHE A 459 13.18 -11.07 -26.66
C PHE A 459 13.53 -10.35 -25.37
N GLN A 460 12.64 -9.48 -24.88
CA GLN A 460 12.90 -8.67 -23.69
C GLN A 460 11.74 -8.69 -22.71
N GLN A 461 12.09 -8.65 -21.42
CA GLN A 461 11.17 -8.41 -20.32
C GLN A 461 11.87 -7.53 -19.30
N ARG A 462 11.24 -6.41 -18.93
CA ARG A 462 11.79 -5.44 -17.98
C ARG A 462 10.68 -4.79 -17.16
N GLY A 463 10.96 -4.45 -15.91
CA GLY A 463 9.96 -3.90 -15.00
C GLY A 463 10.55 -3.30 -13.73
N VAL A 464 9.75 -2.48 -13.05
CA VAL A 464 10.09 -1.86 -11.76
C VAL A 464 9.88 -2.88 -10.65
N GLY A 465 10.82 -2.97 -9.72
CA GLY A 465 10.80 -3.86 -8.56
C GLY A 465 11.96 -4.85 -8.51
N LEU A 466 11.83 -5.82 -7.60
CA LEU A 466 12.78 -6.92 -7.41
C LEU A 466 12.73 -7.89 -8.61
N VAL A 467 13.82 -8.62 -8.85
CA VAL A 467 13.93 -9.65 -9.90
C VAL A 467 12.78 -10.65 -9.79
N SER A 468 12.49 -11.15 -8.57
CA SER A 468 11.39 -12.09 -8.32
C SER A 468 9.99 -11.51 -8.57
N SER A 469 9.85 -10.18 -8.56
CA SER A 469 8.58 -9.50 -8.84
C SER A 469 8.41 -9.18 -10.33
N VAL A 470 9.51 -9.02 -11.06
CA VAL A 470 9.53 -8.64 -12.48
C VAL A 470 9.41 -9.85 -13.42
N PHE A 471 9.83 -11.04 -12.96
CA PHE A 471 9.85 -12.27 -13.77
C PHE A 471 9.03 -13.39 -13.12
N SER A 472 7.91 -13.75 -13.75
CA SER A 472 7.16 -14.98 -13.50
C SER A 472 7.67 -16.12 -14.38
N GLY A 473 7.28 -17.37 -14.06
CA GLY A 473 7.60 -18.53 -14.91
C GLY A 473 7.12 -18.37 -16.35
N GLU A 474 5.96 -17.73 -16.55
CA GLU A 474 5.44 -17.42 -17.88
C GLU A 474 6.28 -16.37 -18.63
N GLN A 475 6.72 -15.32 -17.93
CA GLN A 475 7.56 -14.28 -18.53
C GLN A 475 8.93 -14.81 -18.92
N LEU A 476 9.53 -15.69 -18.11
CA LEU A 476 10.80 -16.34 -18.45
C LEU A 476 10.66 -17.28 -19.65
N ALA A 477 9.52 -17.96 -19.81
CA ALA A 477 9.27 -18.83 -20.95
C ALA A 477 9.17 -18.08 -22.29
N ARG A 478 8.86 -16.77 -22.25
CA ARG A 478 8.79 -15.89 -23.43
C ARG A 478 10.15 -15.30 -23.83
N LEU A 479 11.24 -15.73 -23.20
CA LEU A 479 12.60 -15.26 -23.47
C LEU A 479 13.47 -16.42 -24.01
N PRO A 480 13.18 -16.96 -25.21
CA PRO A 480 14.02 -17.96 -25.83
C PRO A 480 15.36 -17.36 -26.27
N GLY A 481 16.38 -18.19 -26.41
CA GLY A 481 17.68 -17.75 -26.92
C GLY A 481 18.85 -18.62 -26.46
N SER A 482 19.98 -18.45 -27.15
CA SER A 482 21.28 -19.07 -26.84
C SER A 482 22.24 -18.10 -26.15
N LEU A 483 21.90 -16.81 -26.05
CA LEU A 483 22.66 -15.82 -25.31
C LEU A 483 21.74 -14.71 -24.79
N GLY A 484 22.20 -13.97 -23.78
CA GLY A 484 21.41 -12.88 -23.22
C GLY A 484 22.13 -12.04 -22.18
N LEU A 485 21.51 -10.91 -21.85
CA LEU A 485 21.93 -9.98 -20.82
C LEU A 485 20.82 -9.77 -19.80
N GLY A 486 21.22 -9.55 -18.57
CA GLY A 486 20.38 -9.21 -17.44
C GLY A 486 20.94 -8.01 -16.71
N HIS A 487 20.04 -7.28 -16.05
CA HIS A 487 20.41 -6.12 -15.28
C HIS A 487 19.52 -5.93 -14.05
N THR A 488 20.11 -5.55 -12.91
CA THR A 488 19.41 -5.01 -11.74
C THR A 488 19.79 -3.54 -11.55
N ARG A 489 18.82 -2.66 -11.28
CA ARG A 489 19.03 -1.21 -11.18
C ARG A 489 18.71 -0.66 -9.81
N TYR A 490 19.42 0.41 -9.49
CA TYR A 490 19.21 1.39 -8.46
C TYR A 490 19.32 2.77 -9.12
N SER A 491 18.43 3.72 -8.81
CA SER A 491 18.51 5.08 -9.37
C SER A 491 19.51 5.92 -8.56
N THR A 492 20.61 6.33 -9.19
CA THR A 492 21.53 7.37 -8.69
C THR A 492 21.01 8.76 -9.02
N VAL A 493 20.46 8.93 -10.23
CA VAL A 493 19.85 10.16 -10.74
C VAL A 493 18.65 9.80 -11.65
N GLY A 494 17.51 10.49 -11.49
CA GLY A 494 16.29 10.31 -12.29
C GLY A 494 15.16 9.54 -11.60
N ALA A 495 13.93 9.72 -12.09
CA ALA A 495 12.74 9.06 -11.54
C ALA A 495 12.81 7.53 -11.70
N SER A 496 12.24 6.78 -10.74
CA SER A 496 12.02 5.33 -10.82
C SER A 496 10.91 5.00 -11.83
N ASP A 497 11.23 5.22 -13.10
CA ASP A 497 10.37 5.00 -14.25
C ASP A 497 10.82 3.75 -15.01
N SER A 498 9.87 2.98 -15.56
CA SER A 498 10.13 1.81 -16.39
C SER A 498 10.99 2.12 -17.62
N ARG A 499 10.98 3.37 -18.09
CA ARG A 499 11.84 3.85 -19.19
C ARG A 499 13.33 3.71 -18.91
N HIS A 500 13.74 3.74 -17.64
CA HIS A 500 15.13 3.60 -17.22
C HIS A 500 15.55 2.14 -16.98
N CYS A 501 14.66 1.16 -17.17
CA CYS A 501 14.99 -0.24 -17.03
C CYS A 501 15.93 -0.71 -18.16
N GLN A 502 17.08 -1.24 -17.76
CA GLN A 502 18.04 -1.93 -18.62
C GLN A 502 17.76 -3.45 -18.65
N PRO A 503 18.30 -4.22 -19.61
CA PRO A 503 19.15 -3.81 -20.73
C PRO A 503 18.46 -2.86 -21.71
N PHE A 504 19.22 -1.91 -22.26
CA PHE A 504 18.74 -0.96 -23.27
C PHE A 504 18.96 -1.55 -24.67
N ILE A 505 17.95 -1.50 -25.54
CA ILE A 505 17.99 -2.08 -26.89
C ILE A 505 17.85 -0.98 -27.92
N VAL A 506 18.72 -0.97 -28.92
CA VAL A 506 18.65 -0.05 -30.07
C VAL A 506 18.83 -0.84 -31.37
N HIS A 507 18.08 -0.44 -32.38
CA HIS A 507 18.31 -0.89 -33.75
C HIS A 507 19.36 0.02 -34.39
N SER A 508 20.58 -0.49 -34.54
CA SER A 508 21.69 0.22 -35.19
C SER A 508 21.72 -0.05 -36.70
N LYS A 509 22.57 0.68 -37.44
CA LYS A 509 22.83 0.39 -38.86
C LYS A 509 23.36 -1.03 -39.12
N HIS A 510 23.82 -1.72 -38.07
CA HIS A 510 24.42 -3.06 -38.13
C HIS A 510 23.50 -4.16 -37.59
N GLY A 511 22.27 -3.83 -37.18
CA GLY A 511 21.32 -4.74 -36.54
C GLY A 511 21.00 -4.36 -35.09
N LEU A 512 20.28 -5.25 -34.39
CA LEU A 512 19.89 -5.08 -32.99
C LEU A 512 21.09 -5.21 -32.05
N VAL A 513 21.14 -4.32 -31.06
CA VAL A 513 22.20 -4.27 -30.04
C VAL A 513 21.55 -4.06 -28.68
N ALA A 514 22.02 -4.78 -27.67
CA ALA A 514 21.59 -4.58 -26.29
C ALA A 514 22.76 -4.24 -25.38
N LEU A 515 22.53 -3.38 -24.40
CA LEU A 515 23.54 -2.90 -23.45
C LEU A 515 23.04 -3.04 -22.01
N ALA A 516 23.88 -3.59 -21.15
CA ALA A 516 23.76 -3.48 -19.70
C ALA A 516 25.00 -2.75 -19.15
N HIS A 517 24.78 -1.82 -18.24
CA HIS A 517 25.77 -0.86 -17.75
C HIS A 517 25.67 -0.72 -16.22
N ASN A 518 26.80 -0.89 -15.54
CA ASN A 518 26.99 -0.52 -14.14
C ASN A 518 28.03 0.59 -14.04
N GLY A 519 27.64 1.79 -13.62
CA GLY A 519 28.52 2.94 -13.58
C GLY A 519 27.80 4.27 -13.68
N GLU A 520 28.58 5.33 -13.80
CA GLU A 520 28.13 6.70 -14.11
C GLU A 520 29.21 7.41 -14.94
N LEU A 521 28.77 8.11 -15.98
CA LEU A 521 29.64 8.85 -16.87
C LEU A 521 29.92 10.25 -16.34
N ILE A 522 31.14 10.50 -15.87
CA ILE A 522 31.53 11.81 -15.32
C ILE A 522 31.38 12.97 -16.30
N ASN A 523 31.41 12.70 -17.60
CA ASN A 523 31.34 13.68 -18.68
C ASN A 523 30.07 13.53 -19.51
N ALA A 524 29.00 12.96 -18.91
CA ALA A 524 27.70 12.74 -19.54
C ALA A 524 27.12 14.03 -20.16
N ALA A 525 27.25 15.17 -19.49
CA ALA A 525 26.70 16.45 -19.95
C ALA A 525 27.34 16.91 -21.27
N ARG A 526 28.66 16.78 -21.40
CA ARG A 526 29.39 17.07 -22.65
C ARG A 526 29.01 16.09 -23.75
N LEU A 527 29.05 14.79 -23.47
CA LEU A 527 28.73 13.75 -24.46
C LEU A 527 27.27 13.83 -24.94
N ARG A 528 26.33 14.18 -24.05
CA ARG A 528 24.94 14.43 -24.40
C ARG A 528 24.80 15.57 -25.40
N ARG A 529 25.50 16.70 -25.20
CA ARG A 529 25.51 17.81 -26.17
C ARG A 529 26.04 17.34 -27.52
N GLU A 530 27.17 16.63 -27.53
CA GLU A 530 27.77 16.11 -28.77
C GLU A 530 26.84 15.17 -29.56
N VAL A 531 26.04 14.35 -28.87
CA VAL A 531 25.05 13.47 -29.50
C VAL A 531 23.85 14.25 -30.04
N LEU A 532 23.33 15.21 -29.26
CA LEU A 532 22.19 16.04 -29.65
C LEU A 532 22.52 16.98 -30.82
N ASP A 533 23.71 17.57 -30.84
CA ASP A 533 24.18 18.47 -31.91
C ASP A 533 24.33 17.75 -33.26
N ARG A 534 24.45 16.41 -33.24
CA ARG A 534 24.44 15.55 -34.44
C ARG A 534 23.02 15.18 -34.90
N GLY A 535 21.99 15.69 -34.24
CA GLY A 535 20.58 15.40 -34.55
C GLY A 535 20.06 14.07 -34.00
N VAL A 536 20.77 13.42 -33.07
CA VAL A 536 20.33 12.16 -32.45
C VAL A 536 19.53 12.46 -31.18
N GLY A 537 18.23 12.15 -31.19
CA GLY A 537 17.35 12.34 -30.02
C GLY A 537 17.60 11.31 -28.91
N LEU A 538 17.37 11.73 -27.65
CA LEU A 538 17.45 10.87 -26.46
C LEU A 538 16.07 10.82 -25.77
N SER A 539 15.62 9.62 -25.41
CA SER A 539 14.30 9.34 -24.83
C SER A 539 14.31 9.35 -23.29
N THR A 540 15.48 9.27 -22.69
CA THR A 540 15.72 9.16 -21.25
C THR A 540 16.87 10.05 -20.83
N THR A 541 17.08 10.18 -19.51
CA THR A 541 18.26 10.83 -18.93
C THR A 541 19.34 9.83 -18.53
N SER A 542 19.21 8.55 -18.90
CA SER A 542 20.12 7.48 -18.48
C SER A 542 21.43 7.50 -19.26
N ASP A 543 22.54 7.33 -18.55
CA ASP A 543 23.86 7.10 -19.16
C ASP A 543 23.85 5.89 -20.09
N SER A 544 23.04 4.85 -19.81
CA SER A 544 22.96 3.67 -20.67
C SER A 544 22.45 3.99 -22.07
N GLU A 545 21.48 4.90 -22.20
CA GLU A 545 21.02 5.34 -23.52
C GLU A 545 22.12 6.14 -24.22
N LEU A 546 22.79 7.04 -23.49
CA LEU A 546 23.89 7.82 -24.03
C LEU A 546 25.04 6.94 -24.52
N ILE A 547 25.46 5.95 -23.73
CA ILE A 547 26.47 4.94 -24.10
C ILE A 547 26.01 4.18 -25.35
N MET A 548 24.75 3.76 -25.41
CA MET A 548 24.22 3.04 -26.57
C MET A 548 24.24 3.91 -27.84
N GLN A 549 23.90 5.20 -27.73
CA GLN A 549 23.98 6.11 -28.87
C GLN A 549 25.43 6.34 -29.32
N LEU A 550 26.37 6.51 -28.38
CA LEU A 550 27.80 6.62 -28.69
C LEU A 550 28.33 5.36 -29.39
N LEU A 551 27.94 4.18 -28.90
CA LEU A 551 28.27 2.90 -29.52
C LEU A 551 27.64 2.71 -30.91
N SER A 552 26.56 3.42 -31.21
CA SER A 552 25.87 3.38 -32.51
C SER A 552 26.55 4.27 -33.57
N LEU A 553 27.34 5.26 -33.15
CA LEU A 553 28.14 6.11 -34.05
C LEU A 553 29.31 5.33 -34.68
N ALA A 554 29.65 5.65 -35.93
CA ALA A 554 30.81 5.05 -36.58
C ALA A 554 32.11 5.48 -35.86
N PRO A 555 33.08 4.56 -35.66
CA PRO A 555 34.37 4.91 -35.10
C PRO A 555 35.14 5.86 -36.05
N PRO A 556 36.07 6.69 -35.55
CA PRO A 556 36.78 7.69 -36.37
C PRO A 556 37.52 7.13 -37.59
N CYS A 557 37.97 5.87 -37.53
CA CYS A 557 38.66 5.18 -38.63
C CYS A 557 37.71 4.63 -39.72
N GLY A 558 36.39 4.79 -39.57
CA GLY A 558 35.39 4.22 -40.46
C GLY A 558 35.23 2.70 -40.31
N GLU A 559 34.34 2.13 -41.13
CA GLU A 559 33.96 0.71 -41.10
C GLU A 559 33.72 0.17 -42.52
N PRO A 560 34.77 0.04 -43.35
CA PRO A 560 34.61 -0.37 -44.75
C PRO A 560 34.16 -1.83 -44.90
N ASN A 561 34.41 -2.68 -43.90
CA ASN A 561 34.15 -4.13 -43.93
C ASN A 561 33.01 -4.59 -43.00
N GLY A 562 32.07 -3.69 -42.69
CA GLY A 562 30.96 -3.96 -41.75
C GLY A 562 31.29 -3.60 -40.29
N ALA A 563 30.47 -4.09 -39.37
CA ALA A 563 30.51 -3.68 -37.95
C ALA A 563 31.83 -4.04 -37.25
N ASP A 564 32.54 -3.03 -36.75
CA ASP A 564 33.74 -3.20 -35.90
C ASP A 564 33.41 -2.82 -34.45
N TRP A 565 32.74 -3.75 -33.75
CA TRP A 565 32.40 -3.59 -32.33
C TRP A 565 33.60 -3.40 -31.41
N PRO A 566 34.73 -4.12 -31.58
CA PRO A 566 35.98 -3.81 -30.88
C PRO A 566 36.39 -2.33 -31.03
N ALA A 567 36.40 -1.79 -32.25
CA ALA A 567 36.75 -0.39 -32.48
C ALA A 567 35.73 0.60 -31.92
N ARG A 568 34.43 0.29 -31.97
CA ARG A 568 33.35 1.09 -31.34
C ARG A 568 33.50 1.16 -29.84
N ILE A 569 33.72 0.02 -29.18
CA ILE A 569 33.93 -0.05 -27.72
C ILE A 569 35.24 0.65 -27.35
N ARG A 570 36.32 0.47 -28.11
CA ARG A 570 37.56 1.24 -27.93
C ARG A 570 37.33 2.75 -28.02
N HIS A 571 36.54 3.19 -29.00
CA HIS A 571 36.23 4.61 -29.16
C HIS A 571 35.41 5.15 -27.98
N LEU A 572 34.39 4.40 -27.53
CA LEU A 572 33.65 4.71 -26.31
C LEU A 572 34.63 4.87 -25.13
N ILE A 573 35.48 3.86 -24.88
CA ILE A 573 36.42 3.88 -23.77
C ILE A 573 37.37 5.09 -23.79
N ARG A 574 37.81 5.52 -24.98
CA ARG A 574 38.62 6.74 -25.11
C ARG A 574 37.83 8.02 -24.81
N ALA A 575 36.54 8.04 -25.10
CA ALA A 575 35.65 9.19 -24.88
C ALA A 575 35.13 9.29 -23.43
N THR A 576 35.08 8.16 -22.70
CA THR A 576 34.55 8.05 -21.33
C THR A 576 35.66 7.61 -20.35
N PRO A 577 36.26 8.53 -19.58
CA PRO A 577 37.44 8.23 -18.75
C PRO A 577 37.19 7.23 -17.62
N THR A 578 36.03 7.29 -16.97
CA THR A 578 35.58 6.47 -15.83
C THR A 578 34.10 6.88 -15.55
N SER A 579 33.27 6.16 -14.81
CA SER A 579 33.46 4.86 -14.15
C SER A 579 32.36 3.92 -14.59
N TYR A 580 32.72 2.80 -15.22
CA TYR A 580 31.71 1.86 -15.70
C TYR A 580 32.27 0.46 -16.00
N SER A 581 31.37 -0.52 -15.88
CA SER A 581 31.43 -1.84 -16.48
C SER A 581 30.26 -2.00 -17.44
N ILE A 582 30.51 -2.50 -18.64
CA ILE A 582 29.46 -2.73 -19.65
C ILE A 582 29.49 -4.15 -20.17
N ALA A 583 28.31 -4.64 -20.53
CA ALA A 583 28.12 -5.82 -21.36
C ALA A 583 27.25 -5.47 -22.56
N VAL A 584 27.72 -5.80 -23.76
CA VAL A 584 27.07 -5.51 -25.05
C VAL A 584 26.73 -6.81 -25.75
N LEU A 585 25.48 -6.98 -26.15
CA LEU A 585 25.01 -8.11 -26.94
C LEU A 585 24.86 -7.69 -28.39
N TYR A 586 25.51 -8.42 -29.31
CA TYR A 586 25.37 -8.23 -30.74
C TYR A 586 25.54 -9.57 -31.46
N LYS A 587 24.54 -9.96 -32.26
CA LYS A 587 24.51 -11.28 -32.94
C LYS A 587 24.79 -12.41 -31.95
N ASP A 588 25.73 -13.29 -32.28
CA ASP A 588 26.16 -14.44 -31.49
C ASP A 588 27.30 -14.12 -30.52
N ARG A 589 27.53 -12.82 -30.22
CA ARG A 589 28.65 -12.35 -29.41
C ARG A 589 28.17 -11.50 -28.24
N LEU A 590 28.85 -11.69 -27.10
CA LEU A 590 28.76 -10.82 -25.95
C LEU A 590 30.12 -10.16 -25.73
N PHE A 591 30.16 -8.84 -25.71
CA PHE A 591 31.35 -8.08 -25.35
C PHE A 591 31.24 -7.59 -23.91
N ALA A 592 32.29 -7.78 -23.13
CA ALA A 592 32.40 -7.31 -21.76
C ALA A 592 33.59 -6.35 -21.65
N ALA A 593 33.39 -5.17 -21.07
CA ALA A 593 34.45 -4.19 -20.94
C ALA A 593 34.37 -3.38 -19.65
N ARG A 594 35.52 -2.93 -19.18
CA ARG A 594 35.67 -2.00 -18.05
C ARG A 594 36.29 -0.70 -18.51
N ASP A 595 36.02 0.37 -17.78
CA ASP A 595 36.74 1.64 -17.93
C ASP A 595 38.27 1.45 -17.73
N PRO A 596 39.12 2.36 -18.23
CA PRO A 596 40.58 2.23 -18.17
C PRO A 596 41.14 2.13 -16.74
N TYR A 597 40.46 2.74 -15.76
CA TYR A 597 40.85 2.66 -14.35
C TYR A 597 40.34 1.41 -13.65
N GLY A 598 39.42 0.68 -14.28
CA GLY A 598 38.76 -0.48 -13.72
C GLY A 598 38.02 -0.10 -12.44
N ASN A 599 37.25 0.98 -12.43
CA ASN A 599 36.64 1.44 -11.19
C ASN A 599 35.51 0.51 -10.70
N ARG A 600 34.67 0.01 -11.62
CA ARG A 600 33.59 -0.96 -11.33
C ARG A 600 34.01 -2.40 -11.56
N PRO A 601 33.49 -3.37 -10.78
CA PRO A 601 33.84 -4.77 -10.95
C PRO A 601 33.12 -5.39 -12.16
N LEU A 602 33.80 -6.35 -12.78
CA LEU A 602 33.27 -7.22 -13.82
C LEU A 602 34.16 -8.47 -13.87
N CYS A 603 33.55 -9.64 -13.86
CA CYS A 603 34.27 -10.91 -13.83
C CYS A 603 33.64 -11.92 -14.80
N LEU A 604 34.43 -12.92 -15.15
CA LEU A 604 34.12 -13.97 -16.11
C LEU A 604 34.03 -15.31 -15.39
N GLY A 605 33.08 -16.13 -15.82
CA GLY A 605 32.88 -17.48 -15.33
C GLY A 605 32.59 -18.48 -16.44
N GLU A 606 32.77 -19.74 -16.11
CA GLU A 606 32.58 -20.88 -17.00
C GLU A 606 31.48 -21.79 -16.42
N LEU A 607 30.38 -21.99 -17.16
CA LEU A 607 29.31 -22.90 -16.73
C LEU A 607 29.77 -24.35 -16.86
N ARG A 608 29.60 -25.11 -15.79
CA ARG A 608 30.00 -26.52 -15.72
C ARG A 608 28.80 -27.40 -15.39
N GLU A 609 28.91 -28.68 -15.72
CA GLU A 609 27.92 -29.66 -15.25
C GLU A 609 27.94 -29.75 -13.73
N VAL A 610 26.75 -29.72 -13.14
CA VAL A 610 26.58 -29.91 -11.70
C VAL A 610 26.12 -31.35 -11.50
N SER A 611 27.02 -32.24 -11.09
CA SER A 611 26.64 -33.61 -10.73
C SER A 611 25.76 -33.57 -9.48
N ALA A 612 24.49 -33.97 -9.62
CA ALA A 612 23.57 -34.09 -8.50
C ALA A 612 24.02 -35.23 -7.57
N GLY A 613 24.67 -34.87 -6.46
CA GLY A 613 24.95 -35.78 -5.35
C GLY A 613 26.42 -36.07 -5.11
N THR A 614 27.09 -35.18 -4.38
CA THR A 614 27.89 -35.45 -3.16
C THR A 614 28.66 -34.18 -2.83
N GLY A 615 28.55 -33.72 -1.58
CA GLY A 615 29.39 -32.65 -1.07
C GLY A 615 30.84 -33.12 -1.05
N GLY A 616 31.69 -32.49 -1.86
CA GLY A 616 33.10 -32.80 -1.91
C GLY A 616 33.70 -32.46 -3.26
N ALA A 617 34.63 -31.51 -3.26
CA ALA A 617 35.42 -31.15 -4.41
C ALA A 617 36.13 -32.37 -5.00
N GLN A 618 35.63 -32.89 -6.12
CA GLN A 618 36.47 -33.50 -7.15
C GLN A 618 36.09 -32.90 -8.49
N ASN A 619 36.90 -31.94 -8.93
CA ASN A 619 36.88 -31.37 -10.26
C ASN A 619 37.19 -32.49 -11.27
N GLY A 620 36.19 -32.93 -12.04
CA GLY A 620 36.46 -33.58 -13.32
C GLY A 620 37.08 -32.55 -14.25
N VAL A 621 38.39 -32.66 -14.52
CA VAL A 621 39.21 -31.70 -15.29
C VAL A 621 39.03 -31.86 -16.82
N HIS A 622 38.01 -32.57 -17.30
CA HIS A 622 37.91 -32.93 -18.73
C HIS A 622 36.52 -32.79 -19.39
N SER A 623 35.59 -32.01 -18.85
CA SER A 623 34.37 -31.64 -19.60
C SER A 623 34.50 -30.27 -20.25
N SER A 624 34.13 -30.16 -21.52
CA SER A 624 33.97 -28.88 -22.21
C SER A 624 32.92 -28.03 -21.48
N PRO A 625 33.09 -26.69 -21.41
CA PRO A 625 32.12 -25.82 -20.77
C PRO A 625 30.73 -25.89 -21.41
N LEU A 626 29.70 -25.76 -20.58
CA LEU A 626 28.32 -25.63 -21.04
C LEU A 626 28.03 -24.23 -21.61
N GLY A 627 28.87 -23.27 -21.26
CA GLY A 627 28.80 -21.89 -21.71
C GLY A 627 29.65 -20.98 -20.84
N TYR A 628 29.54 -19.68 -21.07
CA TYR A 628 30.30 -18.66 -20.36
C TYR A 628 29.38 -17.60 -19.78
N VAL A 629 29.77 -17.04 -18.64
CA VAL A 629 29.03 -16.00 -17.95
C VAL A 629 29.89 -14.79 -17.66
N VAL A 630 29.24 -13.63 -17.66
CA VAL A 630 29.82 -12.35 -17.24
C VAL A 630 28.98 -11.82 -16.09
N SER A 631 29.60 -11.35 -15.01
CA SER A 631 28.85 -10.74 -13.91
C SER A 631 29.61 -9.61 -13.24
N SER A 632 28.89 -8.65 -12.67
CA SER A 632 29.49 -7.66 -11.75
C SER A 632 30.17 -8.32 -10.54
N GLU A 633 29.71 -9.49 -10.08
CA GLU A 633 30.28 -10.19 -8.92
C GLU A 633 30.33 -11.70 -9.11
N SER A 634 31.41 -12.32 -8.62
CA SER A 634 31.59 -13.77 -8.71
C SER A 634 30.58 -14.56 -7.88
N CYS A 635 29.93 -13.93 -6.89
CA CYS A 635 28.95 -14.57 -6.01
C CYS A 635 27.71 -15.08 -6.77
N ALA A 636 27.48 -14.58 -7.99
CA ALA A 636 26.45 -15.07 -8.89
C ALA A 636 26.77 -16.44 -9.50
N PHE A 637 28.06 -16.80 -9.59
CA PHE A 637 28.50 -18.00 -10.30
C PHE A 637 28.06 -19.28 -9.62
N GLN A 638 28.11 -19.32 -8.28
CA GLN A 638 27.63 -20.48 -7.52
C GLN A 638 26.14 -20.78 -7.77
N SER A 639 25.31 -19.74 -7.91
CA SER A 639 23.87 -19.87 -8.14
C SER A 639 23.51 -20.44 -9.51
N VAL A 640 24.45 -20.40 -10.46
CA VAL A 640 24.26 -20.92 -11.83
C VAL A 640 25.17 -22.10 -12.17
N GLY A 641 25.95 -22.60 -11.22
CA GLY A 641 26.92 -23.68 -11.46
C GLY A 641 28.13 -23.26 -12.31
N ALA A 642 28.49 -21.97 -12.27
CA ALA A 642 29.69 -21.48 -12.94
C ALA A 642 30.92 -21.51 -12.02
N ALA A 643 32.08 -21.85 -12.59
CA ALA A 643 33.39 -21.67 -11.98
C ALA A 643 33.94 -20.29 -12.32
N PHE A 644 34.54 -19.61 -11.34
CA PHE A 644 35.23 -18.33 -11.57
C PHE A 644 36.46 -18.54 -12.46
N LEU A 645 36.57 -17.74 -13.53
CA LEU A 645 37.75 -17.72 -14.40
C LEU A 645 38.73 -16.64 -13.96
N ARG A 646 38.32 -15.38 -14.07
CA ARG A 646 39.11 -14.19 -13.71
C ARG A 646 38.26 -12.93 -13.73
N ASP A 647 38.78 -11.85 -13.15
CA ASP A 647 38.29 -10.50 -13.38
C ASP A 647 38.56 -10.05 -14.82
N VAL A 648 37.71 -9.17 -15.36
CA VAL A 648 38.02 -8.39 -16.57
C VAL A 648 39.02 -7.30 -16.15
N GLU A 649 40.10 -7.11 -16.90
CA GLU A 649 41.17 -6.17 -16.53
C GLU A 649 40.76 -4.71 -16.81
N PRO A 650 41.37 -3.71 -16.14
CA PRO A 650 41.13 -2.30 -16.43
C PRO A 650 41.38 -1.94 -17.91
N GLY A 651 40.38 -1.36 -18.58
CA GLY A 651 40.42 -1.01 -20.00
C GLY A 651 40.32 -2.20 -20.97
N GLU A 652 40.19 -3.42 -20.48
CA GLU A 652 40.08 -4.62 -21.30
C GLU A 652 38.74 -4.71 -22.01
N ILE A 653 38.78 -5.13 -23.27
CA ILE A 653 37.62 -5.53 -24.06
C ILE A 653 37.70 -7.04 -24.26
N VAL A 654 36.71 -7.75 -23.75
CA VAL A 654 36.60 -9.21 -23.82
C VAL A 654 35.48 -9.57 -24.77
N GLU A 655 35.75 -10.46 -25.72
CA GLU A 655 34.74 -11.09 -26.57
C GLU A 655 34.42 -12.49 -26.01
N VAL A 656 33.13 -12.75 -25.80
CA VAL A 656 32.60 -14.02 -25.32
C VAL A 656 31.68 -14.58 -26.40
N THR A 657 31.99 -15.80 -26.86
CA THR A 657 31.22 -16.53 -27.87
C THR A 657 30.98 -17.97 -27.40
N SER A 658 30.24 -18.75 -28.18
CA SER A 658 30.07 -20.19 -27.91
C SER A 658 31.38 -20.98 -27.98
N SER A 659 32.43 -20.45 -28.61
CA SER A 659 33.74 -21.12 -28.73
C SER A 659 34.71 -20.78 -27.60
N GLY A 660 34.47 -19.70 -26.86
CA GLY A 660 35.40 -19.29 -25.81
C GLY A 660 35.30 -17.84 -25.39
N VAL A 661 36.21 -17.50 -24.47
CA VAL A 661 36.44 -16.13 -23.99
C VAL A 661 37.80 -15.66 -24.50
N ARG A 662 37.85 -14.51 -25.16
CA ARG A 662 39.08 -13.93 -25.71
C ARG A 662 39.22 -12.46 -25.36
N SER A 663 40.39 -12.08 -24.85
CA SER A 663 40.78 -10.67 -24.76
C SER A 663 41.13 -10.17 -26.16
N ILE A 664 40.42 -9.15 -26.64
CA ILE A 664 40.57 -8.65 -28.02
C ILE A 664 41.29 -7.30 -28.07
N ASP A 665 41.26 -6.54 -26.98
CA ASP A 665 41.96 -5.27 -26.87
C ASP A 665 42.09 -4.81 -25.41
N VAL A 666 43.04 -3.91 -25.14
CA VAL A 666 43.19 -3.24 -23.86
C VAL A 666 43.47 -1.76 -24.11
N VAL A 667 42.53 -0.90 -23.71
CA VAL A 667 42.68 0.56 -23.84
C VAL A 667 43.47 1.07 -22.62
N PRO A 668 44.65 1.68 -22.83
CA PRO A 668 45.45 2.17 -21.71
C PRO A 668 44.79 3.37 -21.02
N ARG A 669 45.14 3.56 -19.74
CA ARG A 669 44.85 4.80 -18.99
C ARG A 669 45.62 5.98 -19.59
N ARG A 670 45.26 7.19 -19.15
CA ARG A 670 46.03 8.38 -19.49
C ARG A 670 47.34 8.36 -18.69
N GLY A 671 48.46 8.54 -19.37
CA GLY A 671 49.79 8.53 -18.73
C GLY A 671 50.08 7.25 -17.94
N ASP A 672 50.82 7.42 -16.84
CA ASP A 672 51.22 6.34 -15.94
C ASP A 672 50.33 6.25 -14.69
N ASP A 673 49.08 6.73 -14.77
CA ASP A 673 48.17 6.75 -13.63
C ASP A 673 47.87 5.32 -13.12
N PRO A 674 47.86 5.11 -11.79
CA PRO A 674 47.54 3.81 -11.22
C PRO A 674 46.07 3.45 -11.47
N PRO A 675 45.71 2.15 -11.49
CA PRO A 675 44.31 1.74 -11.44
C PRO A 675 43.60 2.35 -10.23
N ALA A 676 42.28 2.53 -10.33
CA ALA A 676 41.50 3.19 -9.30
C ALA A 676 40.22 2.40 -9.02
N PHE A 677 40.36 1.14 -8.58
CA PHE A 677 39.23 0.28 -8.21
C PHE A 677 38.44 0.89 -7.05
N CYS A 678 37.12 0.87 -7.11
CA CYS A 678 36.28 1.46 -6.08
C CYS A 678 36.51 0.78 -4.72
N ILE A 679 37.10 1.50 -3.75
CA ILE A 679 37.39 0.91 -2.43
C ILE A 679 36.12 0.52 -1.66
N PHE A 680 34.99 1.16 -1.97
CA PHE A 680 33.71 0.92 -1.30
C PHE A 680 33.06 -0.41 -1.69
N GLU A 681 33.51 -1.05 -2.77
CA GLU A 681 33.15 -2.43 -3.07
C GLU A 681 33.62 -3.39 -1.98
N TYR A 682 34.85 -3.19 -1.48
CA TYR A 682 35.37 -3.94 -0.34
C TYR A 682 34.72 -3.54 0.99
N VAL A 683 34.48 -2.25 1.22
CA VAL A 683 33.91 -1.75 2.49
C VAL A 683 32.47 -2.21 2.67
N TYR A 684 31.62 -2.09 1.65
CA TYR A 684 30.17 -2.22 1.83
C TYR A 684 29.44 -2.93 0.69
N PHE A 685 29.65 -2.53 -0.57
CA PHE A 685 28.71 -2.86 -1.65
C PHE A 685 28.72 -4.31 -2.11
N SER A 686 29.89 -4.91 -2.24
CA SER A 686 29.97 -6.29 -2.70
C SER A 686 29.54 -7.27 -1.62
N ARG A 687 29.00 -8.42 -2.04
CA ARG A 687 28.65 -9.51 -1.15
C ARG A 687 29.94 -10.11 -0.56
N PRO A 688 29.99 -10.48 0.73
CA PRO A 688 31.24 -10.94 1.34
C PRO A 688 31.88 -12.18 0.69
N ASP A 689 31.08 -13.05 0.06
CA ASP A 689 31.52 -14.25 -0.64
C ASP A 689 31.98 -13.99 -2.10
N SER A 690 31.97 -12.73 -2.55
CA SER A 690 32.55 -12.34 -3.83
C SER A 690 34.08 -12.33 -3.80
N TRP A 691 34.67 -12.72 -4.92
CA TRP A 691 36.08 -12.62 -5.24
C TRP A 691 36.30 -11.46 -6.19
N ILE A 692 37.17 -10.54 -5.81
CA ILE A 692 37.48 -9.31 -6.54
C ILE A 692 38.98 -9.07 -6.45
N GLU A 693 39.63 -8.85 -7.60
CA GLU A 693 41.10 -8.69 -7.72
C GLU A 693 41.87 -9.84 -7.05
N GLY A 694 41.35 -11.06 -7.18
CA GLY A 694 41.98 -12.28 -6.67
C GLY A 694 41.89 -12.52 -5.17
N GLN A 695 41.04 -11.78 -4.44
CA GLN A 695 40.80 -11.97 -3.01
C GLN A 695 39.32 -11.91 -2.65
N MET A 696 38.93 -12.57 -1.56
CA MET A 696 37.55 -12.59 -1.06
C MET A 696 37.23 -11.32 -0.25
N VAL A 697 36.06 -10.72 -0.50
CA VAL A 697 35.59 -9.50 0.19
C VAL A 697 35.49 -9.70 1.71
N TYR A 698 35.01 -10.87 2.17
CA TYR A 698 34.92 -11.23 3.58
C TYR A 698 36.27 -11.08 4.30
N SER A 699 37.33 -11.65 3.73
CA SER A 699 38.68 -11.60 4.31
C SER A 699 39.24 -10.19 4.36
N VAL A 700 38.91 -9.34 3.38
CA VAL A 700 39.30 -7.92 3.39
C VAL A 700 38.64 -7.21 4.57
N ARG A 701 37.33 -7.40 4.77
CA ARG A 701 36.58 -6.80 5.89
C ARG A 701 37.08 -7.28 7.25
N GLU A 702 37.41 -8.56 7.41
CA GLU A 702 38.08 -9.06 8.63
C GLU A 702 39.40 -8.34 8.89
N ARG A 703 40.24 -8.13 7.86
CA ARG A 703 41.50 -7.40 8.00
C ARG A 703 41.29 -5.93 8.35
N CYS A 704 40.27 -5.27 7.79
CA CYS A 704 39.89 -3.91 8.17
C CYS A 704 39.52 -3.83 9.65
N GLY A 705 38.73 -4.79 10.15
CA GLY A 705 38.38 -4.90 11.56
C GLY A 705 39.59 -5.12 12.47
N ALA A 706 40.49 -6.03 12.09
CA ALA A 706 41.73 -6.26 12.83
C ALA A 706 42.61 -5.00 12.83
N GLN A 707 42.75 -4.32 11.69
CA GLN A 707 43.52 -3.08 11.61
C GLN A 707 42.91 -1.98 12.49
N LEU A 708 41.59 -1.87 12.52
CA LEU A 708 40.87 -0.93 13.38
C LEU A 708 41.12 -1.20 14.87
N ALA A 709 41.19 -2.47 15.28
CA ALA A 709 41.52 -2.84 16.66
C ALA A 709 42.96 -2.46 17.05
N ARG A 710 43.92 -2.50 16.11
CA ARG A 710 45.30 -2.05 16.36
C ARG A 710 45.40 -0.55 16.47
N GLU A 711 44.71 0.17 15.59
CA GLU A 711 44.77 1.63 15.55
C GLU A 711 44.00 2.27 16.71
N LYS A 712 42.84 1.69 17.06
CA LYS A 712 41.84 2.31 17.94
C LYS A 712 41.29 1.31 18.99
N PRO A 713 42.14 0.71 19.84
CA PRO A 713 41.68 -0.19 20.89
C PRO A 713 40.82 0.54 21.93
N VAL A 714 40.02 -0.21 22.69
CA VAL A 714 39.26 0.32 23.84
C VAL A 714 38.98 -0.80 24.83
N PRO A 715 39.11 -0.55 26.15
CA PRO A 715 38.66 -1.49 27.18
C PRO A 715 37.15 -1.70 27.10
N ALA A 716 36.71 -2.93 26.88
CA ALA A 716 35.30 -3.30 26.81
C ALA A 716 35.14 -4.79 27.19
N ASP A 717 33.91 -5.28 27.26
CA ASP A 717 33.63 -6.67 27.66
C ASP A 717 33.29 -7.55 26.47
N ILE A 718 32.62 -7.00 25.44
CA ILE A 718 32.21 -7.72 24.24
C ILE A 718 32.34 -6.88 22.98
N VAL A 719 32.50 -7.55 21.84
CA VAL A 719 32.44 -6.96 20.50
C VAL A 719 31.19 -7.47 19.79
N SER A 720 30.50 -6.58 19.07
CA SER A 720 29.38 -6.92 18.22
C SER A 720 29.33 -6.03 16.98
N THR A 721 28.29 -6.18 16.18
CA THR A 721 28.10 -5.47 14.91
C THR A 721 26.67 -5.02 14.73
N VAL A 722 26.45 -4.05 13.85
CA VAL A 722 25.15 -3.89 13.20
C VAL A 722 25.06 -4.92 12.08
N PRO A 723 24.15 -5.91 12.13
CA PRO A 723 24.09 -6.95 11.11
C PRO A 723 23.52 -6.41 9.79
N GLU A 724 24.04 -6.79 8.61
CA GLU A 724 24.90 -7.96 8.35
C GLU A 724 26.26 -7.61 7.68
N SER A 725 26.41 -6.42 7.11
CA SER A 725 27.57 -6.01 6.29
C SER A 725 28.89 -5.97 7.06
N ALA A 726 28.85 -5.49 8.31
CA ALA A 726 30.02 -5.26 9.16
C ALA A 726 30.42 -6.48 10.01
N THR A 727 29.67 -7.59 9.98
CA THR A 727 29.97 -8.82 10.73
C THR A 727 31.40 -9.32 10.57
N PRO A 728 31.99 -9.40 9.34
CA PRO A 728 33.37 -9.85 9.20
C PRO A 728 34.36 -8.88 9.88
N ALA A 729 34.12 -7.57 9.78
CA ALA A 729 34.95 -6.58 10.45
C ALA A 729 34.86 -6.69 11.98
N ALA A 730 33.67 -6.94 12.53
CA ALA A 730 33.50 -7.17 13.97
C ALA A 730 34.25 -8.43 14.45
N LEU A 731 34.20 -9.53 13.68
CA LEU A 731 34.95 -10.74 13.98
C LEU A 731 36.46 -10.52 13.93
N GLY A 732 36.94 -9.76 12.94
CA GLY A 732 38.34 -9.35 12.83
C GLY A 732 38.79 -8.47 14.00
N PHE A 733 37.97 -7.51 14.40
CA PHE A 733 38.22 -6.65 15.56
C PHE A 733 38.29 -7.47 16.85
N ALA A 734 37.31 -8.34 17.08
CA ALA A 734 37.23 -9.23 18.25
C ALA A 734 38.47 -10.14 18.38
N ARG A 735 38.85 -10.79 17.29
CA ARG A 735 40.03 -11.66 17.25
C ARG A 735 41.32 -10.90 17.56
N GLN A 736 41.44 -9.67 17.06
CA GLN A 736 42.65 -8.86 17.27
C GLN A 736 42.69 -8.18 18.65
N SER A 737 41.55 -7.83 19.24
CA SER A 737 41.48 -7.23 20.57
C SER A 737 41.46 -8.27 21.71
N GLY A 738 41.21 -9.54 21.40
CA GLY A 738 41.05 -10.62 22.39
C GLY A 738 39.69 -10.60 23.09
N LEU A 739 38.74 -9.79 22.64
CA LEU A 739 37.39 -9.72 23.18
C LEU A 739 36.47 -10.74 22.51
N PRO A 740 35.53 -11.36 23.24
CA PRO A 740 34.56 -12.27 22.63
C PRO A 740 33.58 -11.52 21.71
N TYR A 741 33.32 -12.08 20.54
CA TYR A 741 32.22 -11.64 19.68
C TYR A 741 30.90 -12.22 20.22
N VAL A 742 29.93 -11.35 20.49
CA VAL A 742 28.61 -11.74 20.99
C VAL A 742 27.56 -10.99 20.19
N GLU A 743 26.54 -11.69 19.67
CA GLU A 743 25.42 -11.03 18.99
C GLU A 743 24.60 -10.21 19.99
N VAL A 744 24.38 -8.93 19.68
CA VAL A 744 23.54 -8.03 20.51
C VAL A 744 22.24 -7.61 19.81
N PHE A 745 22.15 -7.84 18.50
CA PHE A 745 20.97 -7.55 17.70
C PHE A 745 20.47 -8.80 16.98
N CYS A 746 19.16 -8.99 16.97
CA CYS A 746 18.46 -9.87 16.03
C CYS A 746 17.85 -9.01 14.93
N LYS A 747 18.31 -9.18 13.68
CA LYS A 747 17.78 -8.47 12.51
C LYS A 747 16.45 -9.09 12.08
N ASN A 748 15.42 -8.28 11.92
CA ASN A 748 14.14 -8.72 11.38
C ASN A 748 14.23 -8.89 9.85
N ARG A 749 14.37 -10.14 9.40
CA ARG A 749 14.52 -10.49 7.98
C ARG A 749 13.26 -10.28 7.14
N TYR A 750 12.10 -10.08 7.78
CA TYR A 750 10.81 -9.89 7.11
C TYR A 750 10.46 -8.42 6.89
N VAL A 751 11.28 -7.50 7.40
CA VAL A 751 11.10 -6.07 7.16
C VAL A 751 11.75 -5.71 5.84
N GLY A 752 10.92 -5.54 4.80
CA GLY A 752 11.34 -4.96 3.52
C GLY A 752 11.71 -3.48 3.65
N ARG A 753 11.97 -2.79 2.53
CA ARG A 753 12.18 -1.33 2.55
C ARG A 753 11.01 -0.66 3.27
N THR A 754 11.30 0.03 4.37
CA THR A 754 10.33 0.89 5.04
C THR A 754 10.02 2.07 4.12
N PHE A 755 8.93 1.97 3.34
CA PHE A 755 8.40 3.11 2.59
C PHE A 755 8.14 4.28 3.52
N ILE A 756 8.31 5.50 2.99
CA ILE A 756 8.25 6.80 3.66
C ILE A 756 7.22 6.78 4.79
N GLN A 757 7.71 6.69 6.02
CA GLN A 757 6.88 6.85 7.20
C GLN A 757 6.69 8.35 7.43
N PRO A 758 5.45 8.88 7.38
CA PRO A 758 5.18 10.31 7.50
C PRO A 758 5.39 10.84 8.93
N ASP A 759 5.45 9.96 9.93
CA ASP A 759 5.57 10.30 11.35
C ASP A 759 7.04 10.22 11.85
N GLN A 760 7.49 11.25 12.57
CA GLN A 760 8.84 11.31 13.17
C GLN A 760 9.03 10.21 14.22
N ARG A 761 7.97 9.84 14.96
CA ARG A 761 8.00 8.73 15.91
C ARG A 761 8.10 7.38 15.18
N ALA A 762 7.37 7.19 14.08
CA ALA A 762 7.50 6.01 13.21
C ALA A 762 8.88 5.89 12.53
N ARG A 763 9.57 7.00 12.24
CA ARG A 763 10.98 7.03 11.80
C ARG A 763 11.95 6.71 12.94
N ALA A 764 11.77 7.29 14.12
CA ALA A 764 12.58 6.98 15.30
C ALA A 764 12.44 5.49 15.72
N LEU A 765 11.27 4.90 15.53
CA LEU A 765 11.00 3.47 15.71
C LEU A 765 11.50 2.59 14.55
N GLY A 766 12.03 3.18 13.47
CA GLY A 766 12.48 2.45 12.28
C GLY A 766 13.64 1.50 12.58
N VAL A 767 14.59 1.93 13.42
CA VAL A 767 15.71 1.07 13.89
C VAL A 767 15.18 -0.06 14.78
N SER A 768 14.27 0.23 15.71
CA SER A 768 13.64 -0.79 16.58
C SER A 768 12.74 -1.79 15.81
N LYS A 769 12.23 -1.41 14.64
CA LYS A 769 11.53 -2.34 13.72
C LYS A 769 12.52 -3.27 13.00
N LYS A 770 13.70 -2.77 12.64
CA LYS A 770 14.75 -3.52 11.94
C LYS A 770 15.54 -4.44 12.87
N PHE A 771 15.78 -4.02 14.11
CA PHE A 771 16.64 -4.74 15.05
C PHE A 771 15.98 -4.88 16.42
N GLY A 772 15.92 -6.11 16.94
CA GLY A 772 15.61 -6.40 18.34
C GLY A 772 16.89 -6.57 19.15
N VAL A 773 16.98 -5.97 20.34
CA VAL A 773 18.15 -6.14 21.22
C VAL A 773 18.05 -7.44 22.00
N LEU A 774 19.13 -8.21 22.03
CA LEU A 774 19.28 -9.39 22.88
C LEU A 774 19.72 -8.94 24.28
N ARG A 775 18.77 -8.43 25.08
CA ARG A 775 19.05 -7.80 26.40
C ARG A 775 19.98 -8.61 27.31
N GLY A 776 19.78 -9.92 27.39
CA GLY A 776 20.64 -10.82 28.20
C GLY A 776 22.12 -10.82 27.81
N ASN A 777 22.46 -10.42 26.59
CA ASN A 777 23.83 -10.31 26.11
C ASN A 777 24.46 -8.92 26.35
N VAL A 778 23.65 -7.91 26.71
CA VAL A 778 24.05 -6.48 26.75
C VAL A 778 24.01 -5.90 28.17
N GLU A 779 23.10 -6.37 29.02
CA GLU A 779 22.86 -5.80 30.35
C GLU A 779 24.13 -5.78 31.23
N GLY A 780 24.50 -4.59 31.71
CA GLY A 780 25.67 -4.32 32.55
C GLY A 780 27.02 -4.34 31.84
N ARG A 781 27.07 -4.56 30.51
CA ARG A 781 28.33 -4.72 29.76
C ARG A 781 28.74 -3.48 28.99
N ARG A 782 30.05 -3.31 28.81
CA ARG A 782 30.68 -2.35 27.89
C ARG A 782 30.80 -3.00 26.51
N VAL A 783 30.14 -2.41 25.52
CA VAL A 783 29.94 -3.02 24.20
C VAL A 783 30.67 -2.22 23.13
N VAL A 784 31.50 -2.89 22.33
CA VAL A 784 32.04 -2.32 21.08
C VAL A 784 31.11 -2.71 19.94
N ILE A 785 30.51 -1.73 19.27
CA ILE A 785 29.76 -1.95 18.02
C ILE A 785 30.65 -1.57 16.85
N VAL A 786 30.97 -2.56 16.03
CA VAL A 786 31.65 -2.35 14.76
C VAL A 786 30.62 -2.13 13.66
N ASP A 787 30.81 -1.08 12.86
CA ASP A 787 29.97 -0.76 11.71
C ASP A 787 30.87 -0.56 10.48
N ASP A 788 30.32 -0.67 9.27
CA ASP A 788 31.12 -0.54 8.05
C ASP A 788 31.44 0.92 7.73
N SER A 789 30.46 1.82 7.86
CA SER A 789 30.56 3.22 7.45
C SER A 789 29.54 4.11 8.14
N ILE A 790 29.81 5.43 8.16
CA ILE A 790 28.85 6.43 8.62
C ILE A 790 28.73 7.52 7.55
N VAL A 791 27.54 7.63 6.93
CA VAL A 791 27.25 8.66 5.91
C VAL A 791 26.66 9.91 6.53
N ARG A 792 25.39 9.82 6.98
CA ARG A 792 24.63 10.94 7.56
C ARG A 792 24.53 10.86 9.09
N GLY A 793 24.97 9.77 9.70
CA GLY A 793 24.95 9.57 11.16
C GLY A 793 23.56 9.34 11.78
N THR A 794 22.49 9.26 10.97
CA THR A 794 21.10 9.15 11.47
C THR A 794 20.78 7.80 12.09
N THR A 795 21.49 6.74 11.71
CA THR A 795 21.25 5.36 12.19
C THR A 795 22.04 5.03 13.45
N VAL A 796 23.27 5.52 13.56
CA VAL A 796 24.18 5.20 14.68
C VAL A 796 23.66 5.70 16.02
N GLY A 797 23.13 6.94 16.07
CA GLY A 797 22.57 7.51 17.30
C GLY A 797 21.42 6.67 17.90
N PRO A 798 20.39 6.33 17.11
CA PRO A 798 19.34 5.41 17.55
C PRO A 798 19.84 4.02 17.96
N ILE A 799 20.86 3.46 17.30
CA ILE A 799 21.46 2.17 17.68
C ILE A 799 22.10 2.25 19.06
N VAL A 800 22.89 3.30 19.31
CA VAL A 800 23.52 3.54 20.62
C VAL A 800 22.47 3.71 21.70
N LYS A 801 21.46 4.54 21.43
CA LYS A 801 20.33 4.76 22.35
C LYS A 801 19.62 3.44 22.67
N LEU A 802 19.34 2.62 21.66
CA LEU A 802 18.65 1.34 21.82
C LEU A 802 19.45 0.36 22.71
N LEU A 803 20.77 0.33 22.61
CA LEU A 803 21.63 -0.48 23.49
C LEU A 803 21.64 0.05 24.93
N LYS A 804 21.78 1.38 25.11
CA LYS A 804 21.77 2.01 26.44
C LYS A 804 20.43 1.81 27.16
N GLU A 805 19.30 1.95 26.45
CA GLU A 805 17.96 1.70 26.99
C GLU A 805 17.75 0.22 27.40
N ASN A 806 18.53 -0.71 26.84
CA ASN A 806 18.49 -2.13 27.18
C ASN A 806 19.64 -2.56 28.12
N GLY A 807 20.25 -1.60 28.82
CA GLY A 807 21.14 -1.87 29.95
C GLY A 807 22.63 -1.93 29.62
N ALA A 808 23.09 -1.51 28.43
CA ALA A 808 24.53 -1.38 28.16
C ALA A 808 25.17 -0.35 29.12
N ALA A 809 26.30 -0.70 29.74
CA ALA A 809 27.04 0.22 30.61
C ALA A 809 27.79 1.30 29.80
N GLU A 810 28.46 0.89 28.73
CA GLU A 810 29.15 1.76 27.78
C GLU A 810 28.91 1.23 26.36
N VAL A 811 28.86 2.12 25.38
CA VAL A 811 28.74 1.80 23.96
C VAL A 811 29.83 2.55 23.17
N HIS A 812 30.78 1.80 22.63
CA HIS A 812 31.87 2.32 21.81
C HIS A 812 31.65 1.97 20.33
N ILE A 813 31.59 2.98 19.47
CA ILE A 813 31.45 2.79 18.03
C ILE A 813 32.82 2.69 17.38
N ARG A 814 32.99 1.71 16.50
CA ARG A 814 34.19 1.48 15.71
C ARG A 814 33.80 1.31 14.25
N VAL A 815 34.26 2.19 13.38
CA VAL A 815 33.86 2.19 11.97
C VAL A 815 34.99 1.63 11.12
N ALA A 816 34.74 0.54 10.40
CA ALA A 816 35.70 -0.17 9.55
C ALA A 816 36.02 0.54 8.22
N SER A 817 35.74 1.84 8.15
CA SER A 817 36.13 2.74 7.08
C SER A 817 36.48 4.13 7.61
N PRO A 818 37.31 4.89 6.87
CA PRO A 818 37.56 6.29 7.16
C PRO A 818 36.30 7.15 7.06
N PRO A 819 36.28 8.34 7.68
CA PRO A 819 35.15 9.25 7.58
C PRO A 819 34.89 9.65 6.12
N ILE A 820 33.65 9.47 5.66
CA ILE A 820 33.23 9.86 4.31
C ILE A 820 33.04 11.37 4.29
N SER A 821 33.90 12.07 3.57
CA SER A 821 34.00 13.54 3.56
C SER A 821 33.69 14.15 2.19
N HIS A 822 33.62 13.33 1.14
CA HIS A 822 33.42 13.78 -0.23
C HIS A 822 32.33 12.97 -0.95
N PRO A 823 31.52 13.61 -1.82
CA PRO A 823 30.57 12.90 -2.67
C PRO A 823 31.29 11.99 -3.67
N CYS A 824 30.58 11.03 -4.25
CA CYS A 824 31.10 10.22 -5.34
C CYS A 824 30.37 10.62 -6.63
N TYR A 825 31.14 10.86 -7.69
CA TYR A 825 30.63 11.19 -9.03
C TYR A 825 30.83 10.04 -10.02
N MET A 826 31.21 8.87 -9.51
CA MET A 826 31.64 7.72 -10.30
C MET A 826 30.63 6.57 -10.20
N GLY A 827 29.38 6.82 -9.76
CA GLY A 827 28.29 5.84 -9.71
C GLY A 827 27.91 5.32 -8.31
N ILE A 828 28.47 5.89 -7.23
CA ILE A 828 27.94 5.70 -5.87
C ILE A 828 27.15 6.95 -5.52
N ASN A 829 25.89 6.81 -5.15
CA ASN A 829 25.09 7.88 -4.58
C ASN A 829 25.55 8.17 -3.14
N ILE A 830 26.58 9.01 -3.02
CA ILE A 830 27.02 9.62 -1.77
C ILE A 830 26.45 11.05 -1.74
N PRO A 831 25.79 11.46 -0.65
CA PRO A 831 25.14 12.76 -0.57
C PRO A 831 26.15 13.91 -0.60
N THR A 832 25.64 15.14 -0.67
CA THR A 832 26.48 16.33 -0.80
C THR A 832 27.38 16.51 0.42
N ARG A 833 28.50 17.24 0.25
CA ARG A 833 29.45 17.51 1.35
C ARG A 833 28.78 18.05 2.61
N LYS A 834 27.72 18.85 2.48
CA LYS A 834 27.01 19.47 3.61
C LYS A 834 26.16 18.48 4.42
N GLU A 835 25.75 17.38 3.81
CA GLU A 835 24.91 16.34 4.44
C GLU A 835 25.75 15.27 5.16
N LEU A 836 27.03 15.13 4.79
CA LEU A 836 27.94 14.14 5.36
C LEU A 836 28.24 14.42 6.85
N PHE A 837 28.09 13.39 7.69
CA PHE A 837 28.32 13.44 9.12
C PHE A 837 29.74 13.91 9.47
N ALA A 838 30.73 13.40 8.72
CA ALA A 838 32.13 13.75 8.92
C ALA A 838 32.43 15.25 8.75
N ASN A 839 31.65 15.95 7.92
CA ASN A 839 31.80 17.38 7.63
C ASN A 839 30.93 18.27 8.52
N ARG A 840 29.84 17.73 9.07
CA ARG A 840 28.96 18.47 9.99
C ARG A 840 29.46 18.45 11.43
N VAL A 841 30.12 17.36 11.83
CA VAL A 841 30.55 17.15 13.22
C VAL A 841 32.08 17.01 13.29
N PRO A 842 32.77 17.93 13.98
CA PRO A 842 34.21 17.83 14.23
C PRO A 842 34.56 16.50 14.91
N SER A 843 35.73 15.93 14.59
CA SER A 843 36.17 14.60 15.06
C SER A 843 36.00 14.40 16.57
N GLU A 844 36.41 15.38 17.38
CA GLU A 844 36.35 15.36 18.85
C GLU A 844 34.93 15.28 19.41
N GLN A 845 33.92 15.72 18.65
CA GLN A 845 32.52 15.81 19.09
C GLN A 845 31.65 14.67 18.54
N ARG A 846 32.19 13.78 17.70
CA ARG A 846 31.42 12.75 17.00
C ARG A 846 30.76 11.74 17.94
N ALA A 847 31.45 11.32 18.99
CA ALA A 847 30.92 10.39 19.97
C ALA A 847 29.70 10.98 20.69
N ALA A 848 29.85 12.21 21.20
CA ALA A 848 28.79 12.94 21.89
C ALA A 848 27.58 13.20 20.98
N ALA A 849 27.80 13.52 19.70
CA ALA A 849 26.73 13.77 18.74
C ALA A 849 25.80 12.57 18.49
N VAL A 850 26.30 11.34 18.68
CA VAL A 850 25.49 10.11 18.56
C VAL A 850 25.18 9.46 19.92
N GLY A 851 25.59 10.07 21.03
CA GLY A 851 25.39 9.55 22.39
C GLY A 851 26.29 8.37 22.78
N ALA A 852 27.33 8.08 21.99
CA ALA A 852 28.29 7.01 22.26
C ALA A 852 29.38 7.46 23.24
N ASP A 853 29.98 6.52 23.94
CA ASP A 853 31.07 6.77 24.90
C ASP A 853 32.40 7.00 24.17
N SER A 854 32.59 6.37 23.00
CA SER A 854 33.64 6.74 22.05
C SER A 854 33.22 6.41 20.62
N LEU A 855 33.75 7.11 19.63
CA LEU A 855 33.54 6.83 18.21
C LEU A 855 34.84 7.06 17.46
N GLU A 856 35.37 6.00 16.84
CA GLU A 856 36.63 6.05 16.09
C GLU A 856 36.48 5.37 14.73
N HIS A 857 37.20 5.91 13.74
CA HIS A 857 37.24 5.40 12.37
C HIS A 857 38.59 4.76 12.06
N LEU A 858 38.58 3.79 11.15
CA LEU A 858 39.79 3.28 10.52
C LEU A 858 40.47 4.41 9.72
N SER A 859 41.81 4.48 9.75
CA SER A 859 42.54 5.45 8.94
C SER A 859 42.51 5.09 7.44
N VAL A 860 42.71 6.09 6.56
CA VAL A 860 42.78 5.86 5.09
C VAL A 860 43.91 4.89 4.76
N GLU A 861 45.07 5.06 5.41
CA GLU A 861 46.23 4.18 5.22
C GLU A 861 45.98 2.78 5.79
N GLY A 862 45.29 2.66 6.93
CA GLY A 862 44.86 1.39 7.47
C GLY A 862 43.93 0.61 6.54
N LEU A 863 42.95 1.31 5.94
CA LEU A 863 42.04 0.71 4.95
C LEU A 863 42.80 0.25 3.70
N LYS A 864 43.66 1.11 3.13
CA LYS A 864 44.50 0.75 1.97
C LYS A 864 45.39 -0.45 2.29
N ALA A 865 46.05 -0.46 3.45
CA ALA A 865 46.91 -1.57 3.86
C ALA A 865 46.13 -2.89 3.97
N ALA A 866 44.93 -2.87 4.58
CA ALA A 866 44.08 -4.05 4.72
C ALA A 866 43.64 -4.62 3.36
N VAL A 867 43.30 -3.76 2.39
CA VAL A 867 42.98 -4.18 1.02
C VAL A 867 44.22 -4.73 0.32
N ARG A 868 45.34 -4.01 0.38
CA ARG A 868 46.59 -4.36 -0.32
C ARG A 868 47.21 -5.67 0.17
N GLN A 869 47.04 -6.02 1.44
CA GLN A 869 47.62 -7.23 2.04
C GLN A 869 47.18 -8.53 1.34
N GLY A 870 45.97 -8.59 0.79
CA GLY A 870 45.44 -9.79 0.13
C GLY A 870 45.56 -9.80 -1.40
N LEU A 871 46.04 -8.71 -2.01
CA LEU A 871 46.17 -8.62 -3.46
C LEU A 871 47.31 -9.52 -3.96
N LYS A 872 47.07 -10.25 -5.05
CA LYS A 872 48.10 -11.08 -5.69
C LYS A 872 49.18 -10.26 -6.40
N ARG A 873 48.84 -9.05 -6.88
CA ARG A 873 49.70 -8.15 -7.65
C ARG A 873 49.55 -6.69 -7.17
N PRO A 874 49.95 -6.37 -5.93
CA PRO A 874 49.74 -5.04 -5.34
C PRO A 874 50.42 -3.89 -6.11
N GLU A 875 51.45 -4.18 -6.90
CA GLU A 875 52.14 -3.24 -7.79
C GLU A 875 51.33 -2.88 -9.04
N ARG A 876 50.34 -3.71 -9.41
CA ARG A 876 49.43 -3.48 -10.55
C ARG A 876 48.01 -3.11 -10.13
N SER A 877 47.78 -2.82 -8.86
CA SER A 877 46.48 -2.48 -8.30
C SER A 877 46.52 -1.16 -7.56
N GLY A 878 45.44 -0.39 -7.67
CA GLY A 878 45.24 0.84 -6.93
C GLY A 878 43.76 1.03 -6.60
N GLN A 879 43.49 1.81 -5.56
CA GLN A 879 42.16 1.98 -5.00
C GLN A 879 41.72 3.44 -5.10
N CYS A 880 40.54 3.66 -5.67
CA CYS A 880 39.85 4.95 -5.60
C CYS A 880 39.37 5.20 -4.17
N VAL A 881 39.95 6.22 -3.53
CA VAL A 881 39.58 6.72 -2.20
C VAL A 881 39.01 8.14 -2.25
N ALA A 882 38.50 8.56 -3.41
CA ALA A 882 38.05 9.93 -3.65
C ALA A 882 36.97 10.40 -2.67
N CYS A 883 36.03 9.52 -2.30
CA CYS A 883 34.99 9.83 -1.30
C CYS A 883 35.53 10.06 0.13
N LEU A 884 36.78 9.68 0.38
CA LEU A 884 37.47 9.81 1.67
C LEU A 884 38.47 10.98 1.69
N THR A 885 39.09 11.28 0.54
CA THR A 885 40.23 12.21 0.40
C THR A 885 39.90 13.46 -0.41
N GLY A 886 38.98 13.36 -1.38
CA GLY A 886 38.72 14.39 -2.39
C GLY A 886 39.57 14.27 -3.65
N ASP A 887 40.52 13.34 -3.68
CA ASP A 887 41.41 13.12 -4.82
C ASP A 887 40.75 12.14 -5.80
N TYR A 888 40.09 12.68 -6.82
CA TYR A 888 39.48 11.90 -7.89
C TYR A 888 40.55 11.44 -8.89
N PRO A 889 40.46 10.21 -9.44
CA PRO A 889 41.46 9.67 -10.38
C PRO A 889 41.46 10.37 -11.75
N VAL A 890 40.48 11.24 -11.99
CA VAL A 890 40.31 11.99 -13.22
C VAL A 890 39.76 13.37 -12.89
N GLU A 891 40.01 14.34 -13.77
CA GLU A 891 39.40 15.65 -13.70
C GLU A 891 37.88 15.56 -13.91
N LEU A 892 37.13 16.23 -13.06
CA LEU A 892 35.66 16.28 -13.13
C LEU A 892 35.24 17.37 -14.10
N ASP A 893 34.35 17.01 -15.04
CA ASP A 893 33.77 17.92 -16.04
C ASP A 893 32.50 18.54 -15.41
N TRP A 894 32.53 19.85 -15.13
CA TRP A 894 31.48 20.56 -14.38
C TRP A 894 30.32 21.05 -15.25
#